data_AF-A0A0G0HIH3-F1
#
_entry.id   AF-A0A0G0HIH3-F1
#
_cell.length_a   1.000
_cell.length_b   1.000
_cell.length_c   1.000
_cell.angle_alpha   90.00
_cell.angle_beta   90.00
_cell.angle_gamma   90.00
#
_symmetry.space_group_name_H-M   'P 1'
#
loop_
_entity.id
_entity.type
_entity.pdbx_description
1 polymer ?
#
loop_
_entity_poly.entity_id
_entity_poly.type
_entity_poly.pdbx_seq_one_letter_code
_entity_poly.pdbx_strand_id
1 'polypeptide(L)'
;MRLLARSFIFLFLFLAYFLFLPPVFAATTSFRSASIVTTDGATAYTNLNNCSLTDGNTCDRTSGSSYGNLYFRDFGNYSDFEIPSDAAITKIRVRATGKAIASLYVGLSQGQTYTANCQFPSDLWTLWQLNSSVINTQTFVTSVIQNGGSQAVSSSCLSSSNFDNNNFILRINYSSSQSWSANIDNLEIAFDYDLPITPTPTPTSTPTPTFTPTPTSTPIPTPTLTPAPTPTPKTPLILIPGIGGSELKVNEMKVWDEDSGHGGKFSYLYPENEKVWLNVDEAAAFGADDYFDVLRMKTDGITSEVNLGITGNLLSHTYQGTIDFFTSSGYRLNQDLFVFPYDWRKDVSGTKNFLDEAIQQIKSQADSSKVDIVAHSMGGLVARNYIADASKASNVRKLFTLGTPHLGSVDALRNLRYGGCLTKQGILSKLADFDICFGLIPSEVNDIVKNMISVFQLIPSQSYFNFYSNQDGRHPYPYKTNSGGLNYSQMKVTLQNYGHNASLFNYSEAFHSLDEKLSDTNGVDVTLIAGSGRNTLGQIIEEKRISLLGIPYIHKDMVNINGDGTVPLFSASLVDYGKTGEDDKVFYTNQDHGSLVASGSALNLIKNILEENEDLPDGVSKKPYSLSSGWLFSKHSPVDMSIYDSSGNRTGPTSDGNFEENIPGSSYTTLDDAACSNRSGKF
;
A
#
# COMPACT_ATOMS: atom_id res chain seq x y z
N MET A 1 29.60 -43.95 -12.57
CA MET A 1 28.38 -43.20 -12.19
C MET A 1 28.63 -41.92 -11.38
N ARG A 2 29.83 -41.65 -10.83
CA ARG A 2 30.14 -40.39 -10.11
C ARG A 2 30.83 -39.29 -10.94
N LEU A 3 31.26 -39.56 -12.18
CA LEU A 3 31.82 -38.53 -13.07
C LEU A 3 30.75 -37.79 -13.91
N LEU A 4 29.60 -38.42 -14.22
CA LEU A 4 28.51 -37.79 -14.98
C LEU A 4 27.76 -36.70 -14.18
N ALA A 5 27.75 -36.79 -12.84
CA ALA A 5 27.08 -35.83 -11.98
C ALA A 5 27.82 -34.48 -11.88
N ARG A 6 29.15 -34.46 -12.00
CA ARG A 6 29.93 -33.20 -11.93
C ARG A 6 29.87 -32.39 -13.23
N SER A 7 29.77 -33.07 -14.38
CA SER A 7 29.60 -32.40 -15.67
C SER A 7 28.19 -31.82 -15.86
N PHE A 8 27.16 -32.42 -15.23
CA PHE A 8 25.80 -31.87 -15.26
C PHE A 8 25.64 -30.63 -14.37
N ILE A 9 26.31 -30.58 -13.21
CA ILE A 9 26.26 -29.43 -12.30
C ILE A 9 26.97 -28.21 -12.89
N PHE A 10 28.09 -28.40 -13.59
CA PHE A 10 28.75 -27.30 -14.29
C PHE A 10 27.95 -26.79 -15.49
N LEU A 11 27.25 -27.67 -16.22
CA LEU A 11 26.38 -27.25 -17.34
C LEU A 11 25.13 -26.51 -16.83
N PHE A 12 24.57 -26.90 -15.67
CA PHE A 12 23.41 -26.24 -15.06
C PHE A 12 23.75 -24.88 -14.45
N LEU A 13 24.93 -24.72 -13.84
CA LEU A 13 25.42 -23.43 -13.36
C LEU A 13 25.77 -22.47 -14.50
N PHE A 14 26.23 -22.98 -15.65
CA PHE A 14 26.51 -22.16 -16.83
C PHE A 14 25.23 -21.74 -17.57
N LEU A 15 24.17 -22.57 -17.56
CA LEU A 15 22.88 -22.26 -18.19
C LEU A 15 22.00 -21.34 -17.32
N ALA A 16 22.10 -21.44 -15.98
CA ALA A 16 21.38 -20.58 -15.05
C ALA A 16 21.89 -19.12 -15.05
N TYR A 17 23.13 -18.88 -15.51
CA TYR A 17 23.70 -17.54 -15.60
C TYR A 17 23.17 -16.72 -16.81
N PHE A 18 22.51 -17.35 -17.79
CA PHE A 18 22.06 -16.68 -19.02
C PHE A 18 20.54 -16.54 -19.20
N LEU A 19 19.72 -17.07 -18.29
CA LEU A 19 18.25 -17.09 -18.44
C LEU A 19 17.47 -16.29 -17.38
N PHE A 20 18.15 -15.59 -16.48
CA PHE A 20 17.52 -14.69 -15.51
C PHE A 20 18.30 -13.37 -15.42
N LEU A 21 17.87 -12.36 -16.17
CA LEU A 21 18.15 -10.98 -15.77
C LEU A 21 17.09 -10.60 -14.72
N PRO A 22 17.44 -10.45 -13.43
CA PRO A 22 16.51 -9.93 -12.44
C PRO A 22 16.13 -8.48 -12.78
N PRO A 23 14.94 -7.99 -12.36
CA PRO A 23 14.74 -6.55 -12.31
C PRO A 23 15.85 -5.97 -11.43
N VAL A 24 16.62 -5.03 -11.99
CA VAL A 24 17.71 -4.37 -11.28
C VAL A 24 17.07 -3.45 -10.25
N PHE A 25 16.93 -3.92 -9.01
CA PHE A 25 16.63 -3.05 -7.88
C PHE A 25 17.91 -2.30 -7.52
N ALA A 26 17.81 -0.99 -7.31
CA ALA A 26 18.92 -0.20 -6.79
C ALA A 26 19.33 -0.74 -5.41
N ALA A 27 20.57 -1.17 -5.25
CA ALA A 27 21.13 -1.57 -3.97
C ALA A 27 21.50 -0.32 -3.15
N THR A 28 21.31 -0.36 -1.83
CA THR A 28 21.62 0.77 -0.93
C THR A 28 22.85 0.47 -0.08
N THR A 29 23.81 1.40 -0.05
CA THR A 29 25.01 1.29 0.78
C THR A 29 24.71 1.57 2.25
N SER A 30 25.58 1.13 3.16
CA SER A 30 25.53 1.57 4.55
C SER A 30 25.84 3.06 4.67
N PHE A 31 25.33 3.71 5.73
CA PHE A 31 25.67 5.10 6.05
C PHE A 31 27.11 5.22 6.54
N ARG A 32 27.83 6.23 6.06
CA ARG A 32 29.16 6.59 6.55
C ARG A 32 29.19 8.05 7.01
N SER A 33 29.78 8.27 8.18
CA SER A 33 29.91 9.58 8.82
C SER A 33 31.03 10.42 8.19
N ALA A 34 30.84 11.74 8.16
CA ALA A 34 31.94 12.66 7.89
C ALA A 34 32.99 12.55 8.99
N SER A 35 34.27 12.56 8.63
CA SER A 35 35.38 12.58 9.60
C SER A 35 36.01 13.96 9.76
N ILE A 36 35.70 14.90 8.86
CA ILE A 36 36.19 16.28 8.90
C ILE A 36 35.01 17.26 8.88
N VAL A 37 35.01 18.18 9.85
CA VAL A 37 34.09 19.32 9.90
C VAL A 37 34.87 20.63 9.94
N THR A 38 34.49 21.59 9.10
CA THR A 38 35.15 22.91 9.02
C THR A 38 34.10 24.02 9.05
N THR A 39 34.47 25.21 9.56
CA THR A 39 33.60 26.41 9.54
C THR A 39 34.24 27.51 8.70
N ASP A 40 33.45 28.50 8.26
CA ASP A 40 33.97 29.64 7.51
C ASP A 40 35.15 30.31 8.24
N GLY A 41 36.35 30.24 7.65
CA GLY A 41 37.54 30.94 8.16
C GLY A 41 38.23 30.32 9.38
N ALA A 42 37.85 29.11 9.81
CA ALA A 42 38.52 28.39 10.91
C ALA A 42 39.25 27.12 10.45
N THR A 43 40.26 26.69 11.21
CA THR A 43 40.97 25.41 11.00
C THR A 43 40.03 24.21 11.11
N ALA A 44 40.24 23.22 10.25
CA ALA A 44 39.44 22.01 10.20
C ALA A 44 39.55 21.19 11.50
N TYR A 45 38.42 20.69 12.00
CA TYR A 45 38.39 19.70 13.07
C TYR A 45 38.52 18.31 12.43
N THR A 46 39.59 17.58 12.76
CA THR A 46 39.96 16.31 12.12
C THR A 46 39.81 15.09 13.04
N ASN A 47 39.17 15.25 14.21
CA ASN A 47 39.00 14.16 15.17
C ASN A 47 37.64 14.28 15.87
N LEU A 48 36.64 13.59 15.33
CA LEU A 48 35.27 13.52 15.86
C LEU A 48 35.05 12.27 16.73
N ASN A 49 36.10 11.59 17.20
CA ASN A 49 35.99 10.36 17.99
C ASN A 49 35.19 10.50 19.31
N ASN A 50 34.80 11.72 19.67
CA ASN A 50 33.98 12.04 20.84
C ASN A 50 32.52 12.40 20.50
N CYS A 51 32.10 12.49 19.22
CA CYS A 51 30.68 12.64 18.87
C CYS A 51 30.02 11.24 18.96
N SER A 52 29.90 10.70 20.17
CA SER A 52 29.15 9.46 20.41
C SER A 52 27.66 9.78 20.46
N LEU A 53 26.83 9.00 19.78
CA LEU A 53 25.40 8.94 20.10
C LEU A 53 25.32 8.67 21.61
N THR A 54 24.74 9.61 22.38
CA THR A 54 24.26 9.48 23.78
C THR A 54 24.98 10.20 24.93
N ASP A 55 26.13 10.87 24.79
CA ASP A 55 26.82 11.43 25.99
C ASP A 55 26.49 12.90 26.33
N GLY A 56 25.80 13.62 25.44
CA GLY A 56 25.49 15.04 25.67
C GLY A 56 26.71 15.97 25.64
N ASN A 57 27.89 15.46 25.29
CA ASN A 57 29.06 16.29 24.98
C ASN A 57 28.98 16.66 23.52
N THR A 58 28.55 17.88 23.32
CA THR A 58 28.27 18.49 22.03
C THR A 58 29.54 18.64 21.18
N CYS A 59 29.41 18.37 19.88
CA CYS A 59 30.36 18.89 18.89
C CYS A 59 30.00 20.38 18.68
N ASP A 60 30.25 21.15 19.75
CA ASP A 60 29.64 22.45 19.98
C ASP A 60 30.25 23.53 19.09
N ARG A 61 29.39 24.29 18.42
CA ARG A 61 29.71 25.63 17.98
C ARG A 61 28.99 26.61 18.89
N THR A 62 29.69 27.10 19.90
CA THR A 62 29.22 28.22 20.71
C THR A 62 29.03 29.44 19.82
N SER A 63 27.76 29.79 19.57
CA SER A 63 27.27 31.10 19.11
C SER A 63 28.02 31.73 17.93
N GLY A 64 27.51 31.53 16.70
CA GLY A 64 27.85 32.39 15.57
C GLY A 64 26.96 33.64 15.54
N SER A 65 27.54 34.83 15.62
CA SER A 65 26.80 36.10 15.56
C SER A 65 26.60 36.60 14.12
N SER A 66 26.07 35.76 13.20
CA SER A 66 25.67 36.12 11.81
C SER A 66 25.45 34.85 10.94
N TYR A 67 25.27 35.04 9.63
CA TYR A 67 25.51 34.08 8.56
C TYR A 67 26.69 33.15 8.86
N GLY A 68 26.53 31.84 8.65
CA GLY A 68 27.63 30.90 8.81
C GLY A 68 27.37 29.54 8.18
N ASN A 69 28.46 28.85 7.91
CA ASN A 69 28.47 27.52 7.29
C ASN A 69 29.20 26.51 8.17
N LEU A 70 28.71 25.28 8.12
CA LEU A 70 29.42 24.07 8.51
C LEU A 70 29.66 23.25 7.25
N TYR A 71 30.90 22.82 7.02
CA TYR A 71 31.27 21.98 5.89
C TYR A 71 31.71 20.62 6.41
N PHE A 72 31.08 19.58 5.90
CA PHE A 72 31.33 18.18 6.22
C PHE A 72 31.97 17.51 5.01
N ARG A 73 33.09 16.82 5.22
CA ARG A 73 33.84 16.13 4.18
C ARG A 73 34.53 14.89 4.75
N ASP A 74 35.18 14.14 3.86
CA ASP A 74 35.92 12.92 4.20
C ASP A 74 35.01 11.85 4.83
N PHE A 75 34.10 11.32 4.02
CA PHE A 75 33.16 10.26 4.38
C PHE A 75 33.74 8.84 4.15
N GLY A 76 35.06 8.75 3.96
CA GLY A 76 35.76 7.58 3.40
C GLY A 76 36.03 7.72 1.90
N ASN A 77 36.86 6.82 1.38
CA ASN A 77 37.14 6.70 -0.05
C ASN A 77 35.91 6.15 -0.78
N TYR A 78 35.83 6.35 -2.10
CA TYR A 78 34.70 5.84 -2.89
C TYR A 78 34.53 4.32 -2.74
N SER A 79 35.64 3.57 -2.65
CA SER A 79 35.64 2.12 -2.46
C SER A 79 35.02 1.67 -1.13
N ASP A 80 35.01 2.53 -0.11
CA ASP A 80 34.51 2.17 1.22
C ASP A 80 32.99 2.01 1.22
N PHE A 81 32.29 2.57 0.23
CA PHE A 81 30.85 2.36 0.05
C PHE A 81 30.52 1.01 -0.61
N GLU A 82 31.54 0.23 -1.02
CA GLU A 82 31.41 -1.08 -1.66
C GLU A 82 30.56 -1.04 -2.95
N ILE A 83 30.48 0.12 -3.60
CA ILE A 83 29.79 0.32 -4.88
C ILE A 83 30.68 -0.22 -6.01
N PRO A 84 30.20 -1.14 -6.86
CA PRO A 84 30.96 -1.59 -8.03
C PRO A 84 31.39 -0.42 -8.93
N SER A 85 32.60 -0.49 -9.49
CA SER A 85 33.19 0.62 -10.27
C SER A 85 32.41 1.02 -11.53
N ASP A 86 31.53 0.12 -11.99
CA ASP A 86 30.70 0.23 -13.18
C ASP A 86 29.20 0.42 -12.84
N ALA A 87 28.85 0.50 -11.55
CA ALA A 87 27.49 0.78 -11.08
C ALA A 87 27.13 2.27 -11.21
N ALA A 88 25.86 2.53 -11.51
CA ALA A 88 25.32 3.88 -11.63
C ALA A 88 24.64 4.28 -10.31
N ILE A 89 25.17 5.26 -9.61
CA ILE A 89 24.50 5.83 -8.43
C ILE A 89 23.23 6.58 -8.87
N THR A 90 22.09 6.22 -8.29
CA THR A 90 20.76 6.74 -8.63
C THR A 90 20.20 7.70 -7.58
N LYS A 91 20.58 7.56 -6.30
CA LYS A 91 20.17 8.49 -5.22
C LYS A 91 21.28 8.68 -4.20
N ILE A 92 21.29 9.85 -3.56
CA ILE A 92 22.07 10.12 -2.35
C ILE A 92 21.12 10.26 -1.17
N ARG A 93 21.49 9.64 -0.05
CA ARG A 93 20.85 9.76 1.25
C ARG A 93 21.77 10.53 2.18
N VAL A 94 21.24 11.49 2.91
CA VAL A 94 21.97 12.26 3.92
C VAL A 94 21.24 12.17 5.24
N ARG A 95 21.91 11.69 6.29
CA ARG A 95 21.37 11.59 7.64
C ARG A 95 22.10 12.58 8.54
N ALA A 96 21.36 13.49 9.14
CA ALA A 96 21.88 14.47 10.09
C ALA A 96 21.32 14.18 11.48
N THR A 97 22.19 14.06 12.47
CA THR A 97 21.84 13.92 13.88
C THR A 97 22.33 15.14 14.63
N GLY A 98 21.45 15.79 15.37
CA GLY A 98 21.79 17.00 16.10
C GLY A 98 20.58 17.81 16.54
N LYS A 99 20.82 19.07 16.94
CA LYS A 99 19.82 20.05 17.35
C LYS A 99 20.18 21.43 16.82
N ALA A 100 19.19 22.26 16.59
CA ALA A 100 19.33 23.63 16.11
C ALA A 100 18.19 24.46 16.68
N ILE A 101 18.42 25.75 16.91
CA ILE A 101 17.35 26.67 17.37
C ILE A 101 16.81 27.55 16.23
N ALA A 102 17.14 27.19 14.99
CA ALA A 102 16.71 27.86 13.78
C ALA A 102 16.72 26.89 12.60
N SER A 103 15.97 27.21 11.54
CA SER A 103 15.96 26.43 10.31
C SER A 103 17.32 26.51 9.61
N LEU A 104 17.91 25.35 9.38
CA LEU A 104 19.17 25.21 8.68
C LEU A 104 18.93 24.49 7.36
N TYR A 105 19.81 24.72 6.41
CA TYR A 105 19.72 24.09 5.10
C TYR A 105 20.96 23.26 4.81
N VAL A 106 20.80 22.06 4.27
CA VAL A 106 21.90 21.20 3.82
C VAL A 106 21.93 21.18 2.30
N GLY A 107 23.10 21.41 1.73
CA GLY A 107 23.33 21.35 0.29
C GLY A 107 24.78 20.99 -0.05
N LEU A 108 25.09 20.87 -1.34
CA LEU A 108 26.47 20.65 -1.80
C LEU A 108 27.23 21.99 -1.90
N SER A 109 28.45 22.03 -1.38
CA SER A 109 29.19 23.28 -1.19
C SER A 109 29.95 23.76 -2.43
N GLN A 110 29.93 25.08 -2.66
CA GLN A 110 30.91 25.77 -3.52
C GLN A 110 32.27 25.89 -2.78
N GLY A 111 33.33 25.34 -3.37
CA GLY A 111 34.70 25.73 -3.01
C GLY A 111 35.08 27.01 -3.75
N GLN A 112 35.35 28.10 -3.02
CA GLN A 112 36.17 29.18 -3.57
C GLN A 112 37.59 28.61 -3.67
N THR A 113 38.14 28.55 -4.90
CA THR A 113 39.48 28.04 -5.23
C THR A 113 39.76 26.54 -5.00
N TYR A 114 39.03 25.63 -5.65
CA TYR A 114 39.62 24.43 -6.28
C TYR A 114 38.78 24.07 -7.51
N THR A 115 39.41 23.96 -8.66
CA THR A 115 38.80 23.98 -10.00
C THR A 115 38.12 22.65 -10.37
N ALA A 116 36.80 22.53 -10.16
CA ALA A 116 35.78 21.85 -11.01
C ALA A 116 34.47 21.66 -10.22
N ASN A 117 33.38 22.34 -10.62
CA ASN A 117 32.34 22.80 -9.69
C ASN A 117 31.04 21.95 -9.65
N CYS A 118 30.63 21.55 -8.45
CA CYS A 118 29.28 21.09 -8.14
C CYS A 118 28.46 22.23 -7.54
N GLN A 119 27.45 22.72 -8.28
CA GLN A 119 26.58 23.82 -7.83
C GLN A 119 25.18 23.31 -7.60
N PHE A 120 24.76 23.34 -6.34
CA PHE A 120 23.38 23.15 -5.93
C PHE A 120 22.98 24.31 -5.03
N PRO A 121 21.70 24.71 -5.05
CA PRO A 121 21.27 25.76 -4.16
C PRO A 121 21.42 25.22 -2.73
N SER A 122 21.88 26.06 -1.81
CA SER A 122 22.24 25.65 -0.45
C SER A 122 21.04 25.19 0.40
N ASP A 123 19.85 25.16 -0.21
CA ASP A 123 18.51 24.91 0.30
C ASP A 123 17.92 23.56 -0.16
N LEU A 124 18.73 22.64 -0.73
CA LEU A 124 18.25 21.32 -1.18
C LEU A 124 17.43 20.60 -0.11
N TRP A 125 17.88 20.63 1.14
CA TRP A 125 17.18 20.02 2.27
C TRP A 125 17.08 20.99 3.44
N THR A 126 15.88 21.16 4.01
CA THR A 126 15.69 22.00 5.20
C THR A 126 15.56 21.13 6.46
N LEU A 127 16.37 21.43 7.48
CA LEU A 127 16.46 20.70 8.75
C LEU A 127 15.36 21.10 9.76
N TRP A 128 14.09 21.18 9.35
CA TRP A 128 13.00 21.64 10.22
C TRP A 128 12.85 20.82 11.50
N GLN A 129 13.04 19.50 11.44
CA GLN A 129 12.92 18.63 12.62
C GLN A 129 14.11 18.70 13.58
N LEU A 130 15.21 19.33 13.18
CA LEU A 130 16.31 19.64 14.11
C LEU A 130 16.07 20.99 14.82
N ASN A 131 15.03 21.77 14.48
CA ASN A 131 14.68 23.04 15.14
C ASN A 131 14.09 22.80 16.56
N SER A 132 14.91 22.28 17.45
CA SER A 132 14.59 21.88 18.81
C SER A 132 15.81 22.08 19.71
N SER A 133 15.59 22.16 21.02
CA SER A 133 16.68 22.13 22.01
C SER A 133 17.19 20.72 22.33
N VAL A 134 16.54 19.69 21.76
CA VAL A 134 16.83 18.26 21.93
C VAL A 134 17.43 17.69 20.64
N ILE A 135 18.36 16.73 20.77
CA ILE A 135 19.00 16.04 19.65
C ILE A 135 17.97 15.15 18.95
N ASN A 136 17.82 15.34 17.63
CA ASN A 136 16.99 14.54 16.74
C ASN A 136 17.82 13.99 15.58
N THR A 137 17.34 12.94 14.92
CA THR A 137 17.94 12.41 13.70
C THR A 137 16.97 12.54 12.53
N GLN A 138 17.45 13.08 11.41
CA GLN A 138 16.65 13.30 10.21
C GLN A 138 17.40 12.76 9.00
N THR A 139 16.72 11.99 8.16
CA THR A 139 17.27 11.49 6.89
C THR A 139 16.57 12.16 5.71
N PHE A 140 17.35 12.52 4.70
CA PHE A 140 16.91 13.10 3.43
C PHE A 140 17.40 12.23 2.27
N VAL A 141 16.62 12.19 1.20
CA VAL A 141 16.98 11.44 -0.02
C VAL A 141 16.72 12.32 -1.24
N THR A 142 17.67 12.37 -2.18
CA THR A 142 17.45 13.02 -3.48
C THR A 142 18.04 12.21 -4.62
N SER A 143 17.47 12.37 -5.81
CA SER A 143 17.90 11.71 -7.03
C SER A 143 19.24 12.24 -7.52
N VAL A 144 20.00 11.36 -8.16
CA VAL A 144 21.25 11.68 -8.88
C VAL A 144 20.96 11.69 -10.38
N ILE A 145 21.32 12.77 -11.06
CA ILE A 145 21.06 12.97 -12.49
C ILE A 145 22.32 13.35 -13.25
N GLN A 146 22.42 12.96 -14.53
CA GLN A 146 23.62 13.21 -15.33
C GLN A 146 23.80 14.68 -15.74
N ASN A 147 22.71 15.42 -15.96
CA ASN A 147 22.74 16.83 -16.34
C ASN A 147 21.85 17.61 -15.36
N GLY A 148 22.46 18.54 -14.61
CA GLY A 148 21.85 19.22 -13.48
C GLY A 148 20.44 19.77 -13.76
N GLY A 149 19.59 19.67 -12.73
CA GLY A 149 18.23 20.18 -12.68
C GLY A 149 17.95 20.76 -11.30
N SER A 150 16.89 21.56 -11.17
CA SER A 150 16.49 22.12 -9.88
C SER A 150 16.18 20.98 -8.90
N GLN A 151 16.95 20.89 -7.79
CA GLN A 151 16.77 19.96 -6.66
C GLN A 151 17.35 18.53 -6.73
N ALA A 152 18.23 18.19 -7.69
CA ALA A 152 18.82 16.83 -7.80
C ALA A 152 20.34 16.84 -7.94
N VAL A 153 21.08 15.93 -7.28
CA VAL A 153 22.55 15.94 -7.27
C VAL A 153 23.14 15.49 -8.62
N SER A 154 24.15 16.19 -9.13
CA SER A 154 24.80 15.79 -10.38
C SER A 154 25.68 14.57 -10.15
N SER A 155 25.59 13.56 -11.03
CA SER A 155 26.46 12.37 -10.96
C SER A 155 27.95 12.71 -11.05
N SER A 156 28.31 13.83 -11.70
CA SER A 156 29.68 14.34 -11.74
C SER A 156 30.25 14.66 -10.36
N CYS A 157 29.40 15.00 -9.39
CA CYS A 157 29.78 15.27 -8.00
C CYS A 157 30.17 14.01 -7.26
N LEU A 158 29.63 12.87 -7.67
CA LEU A 158 29.86 11.58 -7.04
C LEU A 158 31.01 10.79 -7.66
N SER A 159 31.88 11.45 -8.45
CA SER A 159 33.06 10.79 -9.01
C SER A 159 34.02 10.33 -7.92
N SER A 160 34.66 9.18 -8.09
CA SER A 160 35.68 8.67 -7.17
C SER A 160 36.76 9.72 -6.86
N SER A 161 37.18 10.47 -7.88
CA SER A 161 38.14 11.56 -7.73
C SER A 161 37.72 12.64 -6.74
N ASN A 162 36.42 12.87 -6.53
CA ASN A 162 35.95 13.84 -5.54
C ASN A 162 35.97 13.28 -4.11
N PHE A 163 35.76 11.98 -3.93
CA PHE A 163 35.90 11.33 -2.62
C PHE A 163 37.37 11.21 -2.23
N ASP A 164 38.19 10.65 -3.12
CA ASP A 164 39.59 10.33 -2.85
C ASP A 164 40.47 11.59 -2.65
N ASN A 165 40.03 12.74 -3.17
CA ASN A 165 40.69 14.04 -2.96
C ASN A 165 39.96 14.94 -1.96
N ASN A 166 38.96 14.44 -1.21
CA ASN A 166 38.18 15.21 -0.24
C ASN A 166 37.49 16.48 -0.81
N ASN A 167 37.09 16.43 -2.07
CA ASN A 167 36.36 17.47 -2.79
C ASN A 167 34.83 17.30 -2.74
N PHE A 168 34.32 16.14 -2.28
CA PHE A 168 32.90 15.95 -1.99
C PHE A 168 32.55 16.57 -0.64
N ILE A 169 31.90 17.74 -0.66
CA ILE A 169 31.64 18.55 0.53
C ILE A 169 30.14 18.85 0.65
N LEU A 170 29.55 18.43 1.78
CA LEU A 170 28.22 18.87 2.20
C LEU A 170 28.33 20.10 3.08
N ARG A 171 27.48 21.10 2.82
CA ARG A 171 27.41 22.36 3.55
C ARG A 171 26.07 22.45 4.26
N ILE A 172 26.11 22.71 5.55
CA ILE A 172 24.96 23.24 6.29
C ILE A 172 25.09 24.76 6.32
N ASN A 173 24.09 25.48 5.83
CA ASN A 173 24.05 26.93 5.77
C ASN A 173 22.93 27.50 6.66
N TYR A 174 23.28 28.59 7.35
CA TYR A 174 22.31 29.51 7.92
C TYR A 174 22.43 30.88 7.25
N SER A 175 21.32 31.39 6.70
CA SER A 175 21.26 32.58 5.85
C SER A 175 20.43 33.73 6.44
N SER A 176 20.40 33.86 7.78
CA SER A 176 19.67 34.92 8.48
C SER A 176 20.61 35.78 9.34
N SER A 177 20.19 37.02 9.58
CA SER A 177 20.89 37.99 10.44
C SER A 177 20.66 37.74 11.94
N GLN A 178 19.77 36.81 12.31
CA GLN A 178 19.52 36.44 13.69
C GLN A 178 20.63 35.53 14.24
N SER A 179 20.84 35.54 15.56
CA SER A 179 21.76 34.59 16.20
C SER A 179 21.22 33.17 16.08
N TRP A 180 22.09 32.22 15.73
CA TRP A 180 21.74 30.81 15.65
C TRP A 180 22.77 29.96 16.39
N SER A 181 22.33 28.80 16.86
CA SER A 181 23.20 27.73 17.32
C SER A 181 22.75 26.42 16.69
N ALA A 182 23.69 25.66 16.16
CA ALA A 182 23.46 24.30 15.71
C ALA A 182 24.51 23.40 16.36
N ASN A 183 24.03 22.30 16.93
CA ASN A 183 24.81 21.20 17.40
C ASN A 183 24.57 20.04 16.44
N ILE A 184 25.52 19.76 15.57
CA ILE A 184 25.39 18.65 14.63
C ILE A 184 26.35 17.58 15.11
N ASP A 185 25.78 16.56 15.76
CA ASP A 185 26.50 15.45 16.36
C ASP A 185 27.06 14.53 15.27
N ASN A 186 26.28 14.30 14.21
CA ASN A 186 26.74 13.49 13.09
C ASN A 186 26.10 13.93 11.77
N LEU A 187 26.86 13.80 10.68
CA LEU A 187 26.35 13.88 9.32
C LEU A 187 26.87 12.69 8.52
N GLU A 188 25.96 11.90 7.98
CA GLU A 188 26.26 10.65 7.30
C GLU A 188 25.66 10.62 5.90
N ILE A 189 26.29 9.86 5.01
CA ILE A 189 25.80 9.65 3.64
C ILE A 189 25.70 8.16 3.28
N ALA A 190 24.74 7.85 2.41
CA ALA A 190 24.60 6.55 1.76
C ALA A 190 24.09 6.73 0.31
N PHE A 191 24.24 5.71 -0.52
CA PHE A 191 23.88 5.76 -1.93
C PHE A 191 22.96 4.62 -2.32
N ASP A 192 21.98 4.91 -3.17
CA ASP A 192 21.27 3.88 -3.94
C ASP A 192 21.96 3.77 -5.31
N TYR A 193 22.26 2.57 -5.81
CA TYR A 193 22.95 2.34 -7.09
C TYR A 193 22.39 1.15 -7.87
N ASP A 194 22.41 1.26 -9.20
CA ASP A 194 22.05 0.20 -10.12
C ASP A 194 23.31 -0.48 -10.69
N LEU A 195 23.28 -1.80 -10.83
CA LEU A 195 24.34 -2.54 -11.52
C LEU A 195 24.23 -2.32 -13.04
N PRO A 196 25.36 -2.23 -13.76
CA PRO A 196 25.32 -2.03 -15.20
C PRO A 196 24.70 -3.25 -15.90
N ILE A 197 23.75 -2.97 -16.78
CA ILE A 197 23.24 -3.96 -17.72
C ILE A 197 24.39 -4.36 -18.66
N THR A 198 24.88 -5.59 -18.53
CA THR A 198 25.86 -6.12 -19.49
C THR A 198 25.18 -6.25 -20.84
N PRO A 199 25.64 -5.59 -21.92
CA PRO A 199 24.99 -5.70 -23.21
C PRO A 199 25.09 -7.12 -23.72
N THR A 200 23.95 -7.79 -23.87
CA THR A 200 23.83 -9.07 -24.58
C THR A 200 24.39 -8.88 -26.00
N PRO A 201 25.32 -9.74 -26.47
CA PRO A 201 25.95 -9.56 -27.78
C PRO A 201 24.90 -9.59 -28.89
N THR A 202 24.77 -8.48 -29.61
CA THR A 202 23.90 -8.33 -30.78
C THR A 202 24.38 -9.28 -31.90
N PRO A 203 23.49 -10.07 -32.55
CA PRO A 203 23.88 -10.92 -33.67
C PRO A 203 24.44 -10.06 -34.81
N THR A 204 25.62 -10.44 -35.28
CA THR A 204 26.38 -9.79 -36.34
C THR A 204 25.60 -9.83 -37.67
N SER A 205 25.24 -8.66 -38.20
CA SER A 205 24.72 -8.54 -39.57
C SER A 205 25.83 -8.66 -40.60
N THR A 206 25.67 -9.60 -41.52
CA THR A 206 26.48 -9.85 -42.73
C THR A 206 26.68 -8.58 -43.57
N PRO A 207 27.86 -8.34 -44.18
CA PRO A 207 28.18 -7.08 -44.85
C PRO A 207 27.45 -6.92 -46.19
N THR A 208 26.82 -5.76 -46.39
CA THR A 208 26.32 -5.27 -47.68
C THR A 208 27.44 -4.47 -48.38
N PRO A 209 27.66 -4.65 -49.70
CA PRO A 209 28.80 -4.06 -50.39
C PRO A 209 28.70 -2.54 -50.54
N THR A 210 29.89 -1.95 -50.51
CA THR A 210 30.23 -0.53 -50.55
C THR A 210 29.90 0.13 -51.90
N PHE A 211 29.31 1.34 -51.86
CA PHE A 211 29.35 2.28 -52.98
C PHE A 211 30.13 3.55 -52.59
N THR A 212 31.06 3.90 -53.47
CA THR A 212 32.06 4.98 -53.48
C THR A 212 31.42 6.38 -53.65
N PRO A 213 32.05 7.49 -53.17
CA PRO A 213 31.37 8.77 -52.98
C PRO A 213 31.29 9.63 -54.26
N THR A 214 30.26 10.46 -54.34
CA THR A 214 30.11 11.57 -55.31
C THR A 214 29.68 12.84 -54.55
N PRO A 215 29.91 14.05 -55.10
CA PRO A 215 30.50 15.16 -54.35
C PRO A 215 29.45 16.09 -53.75
N THR A 216 29.93 16.84 -52.77
CA THR A 216 29.31 17.95 -52.05
C THR A 216 28.47 18.89 -52.92
N SER A 217 27.22 19.11 -52.50
CA SER A 217 26.42 20.29 -52.86
C SER A 217 25.86 20.96 -51.59
N THR A 218 26.29 22.21 -51.40
CA THR A 218 25.61 23.43 -50.88
C THR A 218 24.50 23.30 -49.82
N PRO A 219 24.51 24.11 -48.74
CA PRO A 219 23.63 23.97 -47.58
C PRO A 219 22.14 24.20 -47.91
N ILE A 220 21.30 23.27 -47.44
CA ILE A 220 19.83 23.37 -47.42
C ILE A 220 19.41 23.99 -46.08
N PRO A 221 18.42 24.92 -46.06
CA PRO A 221 17.93 25.54 -44.83
C PRO A 221 17.36 24.48 -43.86
N THR A 222 17.76 24.59 -42.60
CA THR A 222 17.29 23.76 -41.48
C THR A 222 15.77 23.81 -41.39
N PRO A 223 15.05 22.66 -41.39
CA PRO A 223 13.62 22.65 -41.14
C PRO A 223 13.37 23.11 -39.70
N THR A 224 12.56 24.16 -39.56
CA THR A 224 12.03 24.62 -38.28
C THR A 224 11.33 23.46 -37.59
N LEU A 225 11.75 23.11 -36.36
CA LEU A 225 11.07 22.13 -35.53
C LEU A 225 9.64 22.59 -35.30
N THR A 226 8.67 21.92 -35.92
CA THR A 226 7.26 22.04 -35.54
C THR A 226 7.16 21.58 -34.08
N PRO A 227 6.63 22.39 -33.16
CA PRO A 227 6.43 21.95 -31.78
C PRO A 227 5.61 20.66 -31.78
N ALA A 228 6.09 19.65 -31.03
CA ALA A 228 5.33 18.42 -30.82
C ALA A 228 3.92 18.80 -30.31
N PRO A 229 2.85 18.14 -30.80
CA PRO A 229 1.51 18.43 -30.33
C PRO A 229 1.48 18.29 -28.81
N THR A 230 1.09 19.36 -28.13
CA THR A 230 0.85 19.33 -26.68
C THR A 230 -0.17 18.22 -26.41
N PRO A 231 0.16 17.20 -25.59
CA PRO A 231 -0.80 16.15 -25.29
C PRO A 231 -2.06 16.77 -24.68
N THR A 232 -3.22 16.37 -25.18
CA THR A 232 -4.52 16.80 -24.64
C THR A 232 -4.54 16.51 -23.13
N PRO A 233 -4.92 17.48 -22.27
CA PRO A 233 -4.95 17.27 -20.83
C PRO A 233 -5.89 16.11 -20.49
N LYS A 234 -5.39 15.10 -19.77
CA LYS A 234 -6.21 14.01 -19.24
C LYS A 234 -7.04 14.53 -18.07
N THR A 235 -8.28 14.05 -17.95
CA THR A 235 -9.08 14.27 -16.73
C THR A 235 -8.32 13.69 -15.53
N PRO A 236 -8.17 14.42 -14.41
CA PRO A 236 -7.52 13.90 -13.21
C PRO A 236 -8.21 12.65 -12.68
N LEU A 237 -7.42 11.62 -12.41
CA LEU A 237 -7.89 10.33 -11.89
C LEU A 237 -7.56 10.23 -10.39
N ILE A 238 -8.54 9.90 -9.56
CA ILE A 238 -8.38 9.74 -8.12
C ILE A 238 -8.56 8.27 -7.73
N LEU A 239 -7.57 7.70 -7.06
CA LEU A 239 -7.64 6.37 -6.47
C LEU A 239 -8.10 6.45 -5.01
N ILE A 240 -9.22 5.79 -4.68
CA ILE A 240 -9.77 5.69 -3.33
C ILE A 240 -9.61 4.25 -2.80
N PRO A 241 -8.87 4.04 -1.71
CA PRO A 241 -8.61 2.72 -1.16
C PRO A 241 -9.79 2.15 -0.36
N GLY A 242 -9.73 0.85 -0.04
CA GLY A 242 -10.64 0.14 0.83
C GLY A 242 -10.25 0.21 2.30
N ILE A 243 -10.91 -0.60 3.12
CA ILE A 243 -10.58 -0.75 4.54
C ILE A 243 -9.12 -1.19 4.71
N GLY A 244 -8.40 -0.56 5.64
CA GLY A 244 -6.98 -0.82 5.84
C GLY A 244 -6.07 -0.25 4.74
N GLY A 245 -6.58 0.33 3.65
CA GLY A 245 -5.75 0.68 2.51
C GLY A 245 -4.97 2.01 2.61
N SER A 246 -5.21 2.80 3.66
CA SER A 246 -4.49 4.05 3.93
C SER A 246 -3.56 3.88 5.13
N GLU A 247 -2.35 4.43 5.05
CA GLU A 247 -1.42 4.41 6.17
C GLU A 247 -1.85 5.38 7.29
N LEU A 248 -1.74 4.94 8.55
CA LEU A 248 -2.05 5.73 9.74
C LEU A 248 -0.82 5.89 10.63
N LYS A 249 -0.74 7.02 11.32
CA LYS A 249 0.30 7.37 12.30
C LYS A 249 -0.29 7.95 13.57
N VAL A 250 0.44 7.91 14.67
CA VAL A 250 0.08 8.71 15.85
C VAL A 250 0.42 10.19 15.61
N ASN A 251 -0.47 11.10 15.98
CA ASN A 251 -0.26 12.55 15.82
C ASN A 251 0.50 13.18 16.99
N GLU A 252 0.58 12.48 18.12
CA GLU A 252 1.25 12.92 19.33
C GLU A 252 1.80 11.71 20.08
N MET A 253 2.83 11.92 20.89
CA MET A 253 3.41 10.86 21.70
C MET A 253 2.36 10.27 22.66
N LYS A 254 2.22 8.94 22.65
CA LYS A 254 1.27 8.21 23.48
C LYS A 254 1.97 7.12 24.27
N VAL A 255 1.95 7.27 25.59
CA VAL A 255 2.22 6.16 26.51
C VAL A 255 0.98 5.26 26.53
N TRP A 256 1.15 4.01 26.13
CA TRP A 256 0.15 2.96 26.19
C TRP A 256 0.50 2.02 27.35
N ASP A 257 -0.47 1.71 28.20
CA ASP A 257 -0.34 0.80 29.34
C ASP A 257 -1.71 0.16 29.67
N GLU A 258 -2.26 -0.52 28.68
CA GLU A 258 -3.64 -1.03 28.70
C GLU A 258 -3.69 -2.56 28.81
N ASP A 259 -4.87 -3.08 29.12
CA ASP A 259 -5.11 -4.52 29.12
C ASP A 259 -4.97 -5.09 27.70
N SER A 260 -4.11 -6.09 27.56
CA SER A 260 -3.91 -6.88 26.33
C SER A 260 -5.17 -7.61 25.85
N GLY A 261 -6.24 -7.70 26.66
CA GLY A 261 -7.44 -8.49 26.34
C GLY A 261 -7.25 -10.00 26.54
N HIS A 262 -6.03 -10.45 26.84
CA HIS A 262 -5.64 -11.86 26.89
C HIS A 262 -5.00 -12.26 28.23
N GLY A 263 -5.09 -11.37 29.23
CA GLY A 263 -4.53 -11.53 30.56
C GLY A 263 -3.12 -10.95 30.66
N GLY A 264 -3.04 -9.70 31.14
CA GLY A 264 -1.78 -8.97 31.26
C GLY A 264 -1.94 -7.53 30.81
N LYS A 265 -0.85 -6.77 30.85
CA LYS A 265 -0.79 -5.42 30.29
C LYS A 265 0.16 -5.39 29.11
N PHE A 266 -0.22 -4.69 28.07
CA PHE A 266 0.68 -4.28 27.01
C PHE A 266 1.08 -2.82 27.26
N SER A 267 2.40 -2.59 27.34
CA SER A 267 2.94 -1.26 27.54
C SER A 267 3.89 -0.91 26.39
N TYR A 268 3.60 0.17 25.67
CA TYR A 268 4.42 0.66 24.58
C TYR A 268 4.39 2.20 24.56
N LEU A 269 5.50 2.82 24.16
CA LEU A 269 5.57 4.26 23.95
C LEU A 269 5.50 4.51 22.46
N TYR A 270 4.35 4.94 21.96
CA TYR A 270 4.21 5.36 20.56
C TYR A 270 4.76 6.78 20.40
N PRO A 271 5.91 7.01 19.74
CA PRO A 271 6.43 8.35 19.52
C PRO A 271 5.59 9.11 18.50
N GLU A 272 5.57 10.44 18.61
CA GLU A 272 4.88 11.29 17.63
C GLU A 272 5.31 10.95 16.18
N ASN A 273 4.34 10.86 15.27
CA ASN A 273 4.50 10.51 13.85
C ASN A 273 4.91 9.07 13.55
N GLU A 274 4.98 8.17 14.54
CA GLU A 274 5.17 6.74 14.27
C GLU A 274 4.02 6.22 13.40
N LYS A 275 4.39 5.56 12.29
CA LYS A 275 3.44 4.86 11.44
C LYS A 275 2.99 3.58 12.15
N VAL A 276 1.75 3.58 12.61
CA VAL A 276 1.14 2.44 13.29
C VAL A 276 0.39 1.52 12.33
N TRP A 277 -0.04 2.02 11.18
CA TRP A 277 -0.70 1.22 10.17
C TRP A 277 -0.16 1.48 8.76
N LEU A 278 0.30 0.48 8.00
CA LEU A 278 0.79 -0.79 8.52
C LEU A 278 2.25 -0.65 8.94
N ASN A 279 2.54 -0.99 10.20
CA ASN A 279 3.90 -1.30 10.63
C ASN A 279 4.17 -2.78 10.35
N VAL A 280 4.94 -3.06 9.30
CA VAL A 280 5.20 -4.44 8.84
C VAL A 280 6.15 -5.20 9.75
N ASP A 281 7.04 -4.51 10.45
CA ASP A 281 8.00 -5.14 11.36
C ASP A 281 7.26 -5.63 12.61
N GLU A 282 6.36 -4.80 13.14
CA GLU A 282 5.50 -5.16 14.27
C GLU A 282 4.46 -6.22 13.89
N ALA A 283 3.89 -6.16 12.67
CA ALA A 283 3.01 -7.22 12.16
C ALA A 283 3.71 -8.56 11.89
N ALA A 284 5.05 -8.56 11.80
CA ALA A 284 5.85 -9.77 11.62
C ALA A 284 6.47 -10.26 12.94
N ALA A 285 6.28 -9.53 14.05
CA ALA A 285 6.79 -9.91 15.34
C ALA A 285 6.06 -11.16 15.88
N PHE A 286 6.78 -12.02 16.60
CA PHE A 286 6.17 -13.19 17.24
C PHE A 286 5.55 -12.79 18.58
N GLY A 287 4.24 -12.97 18.76
CA GLY A 287 3.58 -12.71 20.04
C GLY A 287 2.08 -12.48 19.90
N ALA A 288 1.44 -12.04 20.99
CA ALA A 288 0.15 -11.36 20.89
C ALA A 288 0.40 -9.97 20.31
N ASP A 289 -0.29 -9.64 19.22
CA ASP A 289 -0.02 -8.43 18.41
C ASP A 289 -0.66 -7.16 19.02
N ASP A 290 -0.58 -7.02 20.35
CA ASP A 290 -1.18 -5.92 21.14
C ASP A 290 -0.66 -4.53 20.72
N TYR A 291 0.41 -4.46 19.92
CA TYR A 291 0.89 -3.23 19.29
C TYR A 291 -0.20 -2.52 18.47
N PHE A 292 -1.14 -3.26 17.89
CA PHE A 292 -2.19 -2.68 17.06
C PHE A 292 -3.42 -2.20 17.86
N ASP A 293 -3.43 -2.40 19.18
CA ASP A 293 -4.45 -1.87 20.08
C ASP A 293 -4.59 -0.34 20.01
N VAL A 294 -3.51 0.33 19.61
CA VAL A 294 -3.49 1.77 19.34
C VAL A 294 -4.53 2.19 18.28
N LEU A 295 -4.98 1.25 17.43
CA LEU A 295 -6.00 1.44 16.41
C LEU A 295 -7.43 1.36 16.96
N ARG A 296 -7.63 0.90 18.21
CA ARG A 296 -8.94 0.73 18.83
C ARG A 296 -9.75 2.03 18.84
N MET A 297 -11.05 1.85 18.65
CA MET A 297 -12.07 2.89 18.80
C MET A 297 -12.76 2.73 20.16
N LYS A 298 -13.11 3.84 20.80
CA LYS A 298 -13.92 3.85 22.01
C LYS A 298 -15.30 3.25 21.73
N THR A 299 -16.03 2.89 22.78
CA THR A 299 -17.37 2.29 22.68
C THR A 299 -18.41 3.18 22.00
N ASP A 300 -18.16 4.49 21.84
CA ASP A 300 -19.03 5.38 21.06
C ASP A 300 -18.85 5.21 19.53
N GLY A 301 -17.79 4.52 19.10
CA GLY A 301 -17.39 4.32 17.71
C GLY A 301 -16.92 5.59 16.98
N ILE A 302 -16.96 6.75 17.63
CA ILE A 302 -16.57 8.05 17.07
C ILE A 302 -15.16 8.41 17.51
N THR A 303 -14.89 8.26 18.80
CA THR A 303 -13.64 8.67 19.44
C THR A 303 -12.60 7.57 19.29
N SER A 304 -11.39 7.91 18.87
CA SER A 304 -10.27 6.96 18.89
C SER A 304 -9.65 6.89 20.28
N GLU A 305 -9.08 5.74 20.65
CA GLU A 305 -8.31 5.64 21.90
C GLU A 305 -7.02 6.46 21.85
N VAL A 306 -6.47 6.62 20.64
CA VAL A 306 -5.30 7.46 20.33
C VAL A 306 -5.62 8.44 19.21
N ASN A 307 -5.05 9.63 19.31
CA ASN A 307 -5.11 10.64 18.26
C ASN A 307 -4.26 10.18 17.06
N LEU A 308 -4.92 9.55 16.08
CA LEU A 308 -4.28 9.11 14.85
C LEU A 308 -4.51 10.10 13.71
N GLY A 309 -3.52 10.21 12.84
CA GLY A 309 -3.59 10.92 11.57
C GLY A 309 -3.26 10.01 10.41
N ILE A 310 -3.54 10.50 9.21
CA ILE A 310 -3.12 9.87 7.95
C ILE A 310 -1.68 10.30 7.61
N THR A 311 -0.89 9.41 7.01
CA THR A 311 0.46 9.76 6.54
C THR A 311 0.45 10.53 5.22
N GLY A 312 -0.66 10.41 4.46
CA GLY A 312 -0.76 10.87 3.08
C GLY A 312 -0.50 9.77 2.04
N ASN A 313 -0.15 8.55 2.46
CA ASN A 313 0.14 7.44 1.57
C ASN A 313 -0.93 6.33 1.65
N LEU A 314 -1.04 5.58 0.55
CA LEU A 314 -1.71 4.29 0.52
C LEU A 314 -0.75 3.17 0.93
N LEU A 315 -1.27 2.02 1.30
CA LEU A 315 -0.45 0.81 1.47
C LEU A 315 0.19 0.43 0.13
N SER A 316 1.52 0.54 0.06
CA SER A 316 2.30 0.28 -1.16
C SER A 316 2.09 -1.15 -1.69
N HIS A 317 2.13 -2.15 -0.82
CA HIS A 317 1.97 -3.57 -1.21
C HIS A 317 0.63 -3.86 -1.90
N THR A 318 -0.40 -3.04 -1.67
CA THR A 318 -1.73 -3.21 -2.26
C THR A 318 -1.97 -2.32 -3.48
N TYR A 319 -1.60 -1.04 -3.38
CA TYR A 319 -2.00 -0.02 -4.34
C TYR A 319 -0.89 0.45 -5.27
N GLN A 320 0.37 0.06 -5.02
CA GLN A 320 1.47 0.40 -5.91
C GLN A 320 1.25 -0.16 -7.31
N GLY A 321 0.71 -1.39 -7.43
CA GLY A 321 0.37 -1.98 -8.73
C GLY A 321 -0.64 -1.15 -9.54
N THR A 322 -1.64 -0.56 -8.87
CA THR A 322 -2.58 0.37 -9.53
C THR A 322 -1.89 1.64 -10.00
N ILE A 323 -1.05 2.23 -9.16
CA ILE A 323 -0.32 3.47 -9.46
C ILE A 323 0.64 3.23 -10.63
N ASP A 324 1.40 2.14 -10.61
CA ASP A 324 2.31 1.75 -11.67
C ASP A 324 1.57 1.48 -12.98
N PHE A 325 0.42 0.80 -12.92
CA PHE A 325 -0.42 0.53 -14.08
C PHE A 325 -0.87 1.83 -14.78
N PHE A 326 -1.44 2.78 -14.03
CA PHE A 326 -1.87 4.06 -14.62
C PHE A 326 -0.69 4.93 -15.04
N THR A 327 0.42 4.90 -14.30
CA THR A 327 1.66 5.60 -14.68
C THR A 327 2.20 5.07 -16.01
N SER A 328 2.22 3.75 -16.20
CA SER A 328 2.60 3.12 -17.47
C SER A 328 1.63 3.44 -18.61
N SER A 329 0.37 3.76 -18.28
CA SER A 329 -0.64 4.26 -19.23
C SER A 329 -0.55 5.77 -19.46
N GLY A 330 0.53 6.40 -19.00
CA GLY A 330 0.85 7.81 -19.24
C GLY A 330 0.13 8.78 -18.30
N TYR A 331 -0.33 8.33 -17.14
CA TYR A 331 -0.63 9.24 -16.02
C TYR A 331 0.64 9.54 -15.22
N ARG A 332 0.59 10.55 -14.36
CA ARG A 332 1.68 11.05 -13.52
C ARG A 332 1.11 11.34 -12.13
N LEU A 333 1.65 10.64 -11.14
CA LEU A 333 1.27 10.83 -9.75
C LEU A 333 1.48 12.30 -9.32
N ASN A 334 0.51 12.84 -8.58
CA ASN A 334 0.43 14.23 -8.14
C ASN A 334 0.34 15.27 -9.27
N GLN A 335 -0.10 14.89 -10.48
CA GLN A 335 -0.35 15.83 -11.57
C GLN A 335 -1.69 15.56 -12.24
N ASP A 336 -1.89 14.33 -12.71
CA ASP A 336 -3.13 13.87 -13.34
C ASP A 336 -3.59 12.51 -12.79
N LEU A 337 -2.78 11.87 -11.92
CA LEU A 337 -3.18 10.76 -11.05
C LEU A 337 -2.97 11.17 -9.59
N PHE A 338 -3.97 10.93 -8.75
CA PHE A 338 -3.99 11.30 -7.34
C PHE A 338 -4.49 10.13 -6.49
N VAL A 339 -4.15 10.16 -5.20
CA VAL A 339 -4.64 9.21 -4.20
C VAL A 339 -5.43 9.95 -3.14
N PHE A 340 -6.43 9.30 -2.57
CA PHE A 340 -7.22 9.85 -1.47
C PHE A 340 -7.15 8.92 -0.25
N PRO A 341 -6.09 9.00 0.57
CA PRO A 341 -6.02 8.30 1.84
C PRO A 341 -7.01 8.90 2.85
N TYR A 342 -7.60 8.05 3.68
CA TYR A 342 -8.55 8.44 4.73
C TYR A 342 -8.47 7.49 5.94
N ASP A 343 -8.96 7.92 7.10
CA ASP A 343 -9.08 7.05 8.27
C ASP A 343 -10.22 6.05 8.07
N TRP A 344 -9.87 4.85 7.61
CA TRP A 344 -10.78 3.76 7.29
C TRP A 344 -11.50 3.15 8.49
N ARG A 345 -11.18 3.58 9.72
CA ARG A 345 -11.87 3.14 10.95
C ARG A 345 -13.13 3.94 11.25
N LYS A 346 -13.21 5.16 10.69
CA LYS A 346 -14.24 6.15 11.00
C LYS A 346 -15.49 5.94 10.13
N ASP A 347 -16.57 6.63 10.51
CA ASP A 347 -17.81 6.65 9.76
C ASP A 347 -17.59 7.15 8.31
N VAL A 348 -17.96 6.32 7.34
CA VAL A 348 -17.84 6.62 5.90
C VAL A 348 -18.64 7.85 5.52
N SER A 349 -19.77 8.15 6.19
CA SER A 349 -20.57 9.35 5.91
C SER A 349 -19.75 10.66 6.10
N GLY A 350 -18.82 10.67 7.06
CA GLY A 350 -17.95 11.80 7.38
C GLY A 350 -16.86 12.08 6.36
N THR A 351 -16.54 11.12 5.47
CA THR A 351 -15.49 11.29 4.44
C THR A 351 -15.84 12.30 3.35
N LYS A 352 -17.14 12.63 3.21
CA LYS A 352 -17.68 13.44 2.11
C LYS A 352 -17.01 14.80 1.95
N ASN A 353 -16.73 15.49 3.06
CA ASN A 353 -16.17 16.84 3.01
C ASN A 353 -14.66 16.81 2.74
N PHE A 354 -13.94 15.84 3.31
CA PHE A 354 -12.52 15.66 3.03
C PHE A 354 -12.27 15.31 1.56
N LEU A 355 -13.13 14.47 0.96
CA LEU A 355 -13.05 14.16 -0.47
C LEU A 355 -13.39 15.38 -1.33
N ASP A 356 -14.34 16.22 -0.90
CA ASP A 356 -14.66 17.46 -1.61
C ASP A 356 -13.47 18.40 -1.65
N GLU A 357 -12.84 18.65 -0.49
CA GLU A 357 -11.66 19.50 -0.37
C GLU A 357 -10.52 19.00 -1.27
N ALA A 358 -10.25 17.69 -1.27
CA ALA A 358 -9.25 17.08 -2.13
C ALA A 358 -9.60 17.26 -3.62
N ILE A 359 -10.85 17.03 -4.02
CA ILE A 359 -11.30 17.19 -5.41
C ILE A 359 -11.19 18.65 -5.86
N GLN A 360 -11.54 19.63 -5.02
CA GLN A 360 -11.39 21.05 -5.37
C GLN A 360 -9.92 21.44 -5.55
N GLN A 361 -9.02 20.96 -4.68
CA GLN A 361 -7.58 21.17 -4.83
C GLN A 361 -7.04 20.54 -6.12
N ILE A 362 -7.42 19.30 -6.42
CA ILE A 362 -7.01 18.57 -7.62
C ILE A 362 -7.49 19.27 -8.88
N LYS A 363 -8.77 19.66 -8.93
CA LYS A 363 -9.34 20.42 -10.05
C LYS A 363 -8.59 21.71 -10.30
N SER A 364 -8.27 22.45 -9.24
CA SER A 364 -7.46 23.68 -9.35
C SER A 364 -6.03 23.41 -9.80
N GLN A 365 -5.40 22.34 -9.32
CA GLN A 365 -4.03 21.99 -9.65
C GLN A 365 -3.88 21.52 -11.11
N ALA A 366 -4.84 20.73 -11.58
CA ALA A 366 -4.82 20.12 -12.90
C ALA A 366 -5.59 20.92 -13.97
N ASP A 367 -6.08 22.12 -13.63
CA ASP A 367 -6.90 22.98 -14.49
C ASP A 367 -8.07 22.20 -15.14
N SER A 368 -8.78 21.42 -14.32
CA SER A 368 -9.87 20.55 -14.78
C SER A 368 -11.21 20.93 -14.14
N SER A 369 -12.27 20.86 -14.94
CA SER A 369 -13.65 21.09 -14.45
C SER A 369 -14.22 19.91 -13.67
N LYS A 370 -13.69 18.70 -13.88
CA LYS A 370 -14.16 17.46 -13.26
C LYS A 370 -13.00 16.48 -12.98
N VAL A 371 -13.26 15.46 -12.19
CA VAL A 371 -12.35 14.34 -11.93
C VAL A 371 -13.01 13.00 -12.31
N ASP A 372 -12.19 11.98 -12.54
CA ASP A 372 -12.62 10.59 -12.57
C ASP A 372 -12.15 9.88 -11.30
N ILE A 373 -12.92 8.90 -10.82
CA ILE A 373 -12.63 8.20 -9.58
C ILE A 373 -12.55 6.69 -9.84
N VAL A 374 -11.47 6.06 -9.37
CA VAL A 374 -11.35 4.60 -9.23
C VAL A 374 -11.39 4.28 -7.74
N ALA A 375 -12.38 3.50 -7.32
CA ALA A 375 -12.62 3.21 -5.92
C ALA A 375 -12.66 1.70 -5.68
N HIS A 376 -11.90 1.23 -4.68
CA HIS A 376 -11.77 -0.18 -4.36
C HIS A 376 -12.46 -0.53 -3.05
N SER A 377 -13.19 -1.65 -3.03
CA SER A 377 -13.78 -2.20 -1.80
C SER A 377 -14.59 -1.12 -1.06
N MET A 378 -14.35 -0.88 0.23
CA MET A 378 -15.00 0.18 1.00
C MET A 378 -14.83 1.60 0.40
N GLY A 379 -13.77 1.85 -0.38
CA GLY A 379 -13.58 3.11 -1.08
C GLY A 379 -14.71 3.43 -2.07
N GLY A 380 -15.38 2.42 -2.62
CA GLY A 380 -16.57 2.64 -3.45
C GLY A 380 -17.75 3.20 -2.66
N LEU A 381 -17.88 2.86 -1.36
CA LEU A 381 -18.87 3.46 -0.46
C LEU A 381 -18.54 4.93 -0.16
N VAL A 382 -17.25 5.26 0.01
CA VAL A 382 -16.78 6.66 0.13
C VAL A 382 -17.16 7.46 -1.12
N ALA A 383 -16.87 6.93 -2.32
CA ALA A 383 -17.20 7.59 -3.57
C ALA A 383 -18.71 7.75 -3.78
N ARG A 384 -19.51 6.72 -3.45
CA ARG A 384 -20.98 6.78 -3.54
C ARG A 384 -21.58 7.78 -2.56
N ASN A 385 -21.09 7.83 -1.33
CA ASN A 385 -21.49 8.85 -0.37
C ASN A 385 -21.26 10.27 -0.91
N TYR A 386 -20.16 10.48 -1.65
CA TYR A 386 -19.85 11.75 -2.30
C TYR A 386 -20.84 12.10 -3.42
N ILE A 387 -21.07 11.18 -4.36
CA ILE A 387 -21.94 11.44 -5.52
C ILE A 387 -23.45 11.38 -5.19
N ALA A 388 -23.83 10.88 -4.01
CA ALA A 388 -25.22 10.97 -3.53
C ALA A 388 -25.69 12.42 -3.29
N ASP A 389 -24.75 13.37 -3.18
CA ASP A 389 -25.04 14.81 -3.17
C ASP A 389 -24.88 15.38 -4.59
N ALA A 390 -25.98 15.87 -5.18
CA ALA A 390 -25.99 16.36 -6.56
C ALA A 390 -24.99 17.50 -6.83
N SER A 391 -24.73 18.35 -5.83
CA SER A 391 -23.75 19.45 -5.97
C SER A 391 -22.33 18.92 -6.08
N LYS A 392 -22.01 17.87 -5.32
CA LYS A 392 -20.70 17.19 -5.30
C LYS A 392 -20.53 16.28 -6.50
N ALA A 393 -21.58 15.55 -6.88
CA ALA A 393 -21.63 14.74 -8.09
C ALA A 393 -21.26 15.53 -9.36
N SER A 394 -21.60 16.82 -9.40
CA SER A 394 -21.25 17.70 -10.53
C SER A 394 -19.73 17.84 -10.75
N ASN A 395 -18.90 17.58 -9.73
CA ASN A 395 -17.44 17.57 -9.83
C ASN A 395 -16.87 16.27 -10.40
N VAL A 396 -17.69 15.21 -10.55
CA VAL A 396 -17.24 13.90 -11.01
C VAL A 396 -17.77 13.65 -12.43
N ARG A 397 -16.91 13.09 -13.28
CA ARG A 397 -17.26 12.67 -14.65
C ARG A 397 -17.58 11.19 -14.67
N LYS A 398 -16.62 10.33 -14.28
CA LYS A 398 -16.79 8.88 -14.18
C LYS A 398 -16.44 8.36 -12.79
N LEU A 399 -17.18 7.34 -12.34
CA LEU A 399 -16.86 6.57 -11.13
C LEU A 399 -16.77 5.09 -11.49
N PHE A 400 -15.61 4.49 -11.21
CA PHE A 400 -15.38 3.06 -11.30
C PHE A 400 -15.33 2.48 -9.89
N THR A 401 -16.14 1.46 -9.63
CA THR A 401 -16.11 0.72 -8.37
C THR A 401 -15.62 -0.69 -8.61
N LEU A 402 -14.63 -1.12 -7.82
CA LEU A 402 -13.96 -2.41 -7.93
C LEU A 402 -14.29 -3.23 -6.67
N GLY A 403 -15.09 -4.29 -6.81
CA GLY A 403 -15.43 -5.19 -5.71
C GLY A 403 -16.07 -4.48 -4.51
N THR A 404 -16.85 -3.43 -4.74
CA THR A 404 -17.41 -2.62 -3.65
C THR A 404 -18.56 -3.36 -2.96
N PRO A 405 -18.54 -3.55 -1.62
CA PRO A 405 -19.64 -4.19 -0.90
C PRO A 405 -20.81 -3.22 -0.71
N HIS A 406 -21.53 -2.90 -1.79
CA HIS A 406 -22.64 -1.93 -1.76
C HIS A 406 -23.74 -2.31 -0.76
N LEU A 407 -23.98 -3.61 -0.57
CA LEU A 407 -24.95 -4.15 0.38
C LEU A 407 -24.28 -4.70 1.66
N GLY A 408 -22.96 -4.61 1.76
CA GLY A 408 -22.15 -5.27 2.80
C GLY A 408 -21.61 -6.64 2.40
N SER A 409 -20.79 -7.22 3.26
CA SER A 409 -20.10 -8.50 3.07
C SER A 409 -20.24 -9.39 4.30
N VAL A 410 -20.42 -10.69 4.09
CA VAL A 410 -20.48 -11.65 5.21
C VAL A 410 -19.09 -11.84 5.84
N ASP A 411 -18.02 -11.55 5.10
CA ASP A 411 -16.66 -11.54 5.64
C ASP A 411 -16.48 -10.46 6.73
N ALA A 412 -17.00 -9.22 6.51
CA ALA A 412 -17.02 -8.19 7.56
C ALA A 412 -17.80 -8.64 8.80
N LEU A 413 -18.91 -9.36 8.61
CA LEU A 413 -19.69 -9.94 9.71
C LEU A 413 -18.90 -11.02 10.46
N ARG A 414 -18.14 -11.86 9.74
CA ARG A 414 -17.23 -12.85 10.36
C ARG A 414 -16.17 -12.14 11.19
N ASN A 415 -15.53 -11.11 10.65
CA ASN A 415 -14.48 -10.35 11.33
C ASN A 415 -15.04 -9.67 12.61
N LEU A 416 -16.25 -9.10 12.56
CA LEU A 416 -16.91 -8.58 13.76
C LEU A 416 -17.18 -9.68 14.80
N ARG A 417 -17.62 -10.86 14.36
CA ARG A 417 -18.06 -11.94 15.25
C ARG A 417 -16.92 -12.73 15.88
N TYR A 418 -15.87 -13.03 15.12
CA TYR A 418 -14.79 -13.95 15.50
C TYR A 418 -13.39 -13.39 15.32
N GLY A 419 -13.24 -12.21 14.70
CA GLY A 419 -11.98 -11.77 14.15
C GLY A 419 -11.61 -12.50 12.86
N GLY A 420 -10.53 -12.04 12.21
CA GLY A 420 -10.05 -12.56 10.94
C GLY A 420 -9.32 -11.47 10.13
N CYS A 421 -8.80 -11.80 8.94
CA CYS A 421 -7.97 -10.87 8.18
C CYS A 421 -8.76 -9.62 7.74
N LEU A 422 -8.29 -8.42 8.10
CA LEU A 422 -8.84 -7.17 7.56
C LEU A 422 -8.55 -7.02 6.05
N THR A 423 -7.41 -7.53 5.58
CA THR A 423 -7.15 -7.76 4.15
C THR A 423 -6.37 -9.06 3.96
N LYS A 424 -6.65 -9.78 2.87
CA LYS A 424 -5.97 -11.02 2.47
C LYS A 424 -5.00 -10.71 1.32
N GLN A 425 -3.84 -10.14 1.62
CA GLN A 425 -2.81 -9.93 0.60
C GLN A 425 -1.45 -10.39 1.11
N GLY A 426 -0.86 -11.38 0.43
CA GLY A 426 0.48 -11.87 0.73
C GLY A 426 1.55 -10.79 0.58
N ILE A 427 2.37 -10.62 1.63
CA ILE A 427 3.39 -9.56 1.73
C ILE A 427 4.74 -10.01 1.12
N LEU A 428 4.92 -11.30 0.79
CA LEU A 428 6.22 -11.87 0.38
C LEU A 428 6.16 -12.63 -0.95
N SER A 429 6.23 -11.93 -2.07
CA SER A 429 6.02 -12.51 -3.41
C SER A 429 7.21 -13.28 -4.02
N LYS A 430 8.27 -13.68 -3.28
CA LYS A 430 9.39 -14.47 -3.87
C LYS A 430 10.07 -15.53 -3.00
N LEU A 431 9.73 -15.67 -1.72
CA LEU A 431 10.18 -16.80 -0.90
C LEU A 431 8.98 -17.29 -0.09
N ALA A 432 8.29 -18.28 -0.67
CA ALA A 432 7.04 -18.91 -0.23
C ALA A 432 5.79 -18.02 -0.31
N ASP A 433 4.73 -18.60 -0.86
CA ASP A 433 3.37 -18.06 -0.95
C ASP A 433 2.76 -17.90 0.46
N PHE A 434 3.27 -16.95 1.23
CA PHE A 434 2.73 -16.58 2.52
C PHE A 434 1.58 -15.58 2.30
N ASP A 435 0.34 -16.08 2.33
CA ASP A 435 -0.85 -15.28 2.60
C ASP A 435 -0.78 -14.78 4.04
N ILE A 436 0.03 -13.75 4.27
CA ILE A 436 0.03 -13.00 5.52
C ILE A 436 -1.28 -12.21 5.54
N CYS A 437 -2.34 -12.89 5.98
CA CYS A 437 -3.39 -12.28 6.78
C CYS A 437 -2.68 -11.29 7.71
N PHE A 438 -2.89 -9.97 7.54
CA PHE A 438 -2.14 -8.96 8.32
C PHE A 438 -2.01 -9.43 9.76
N GLY A 439 -0.78 -9.79 10.15
CA GLY A 439 -0.41 -10.57 11.32
C GLY A 439 -0.98 -9.97 12.58
N LEU A 440 -2.23 -10.35 12.83
CA LEU A 440 -3.03 -10.08 13.99
C LEU A 440 -3.72 -11.40 14.26
N ILE A 441 -3.41 -12.01 15.39
CA ILE A 441 -4.19 -13.15 15.90
C ILE A 441 -5.67 -12.73 15.85
N PRO A 442 -6.62 -13.60 15.41
CA PRO A 442 -8.02 -13.21 15.23
C PRO A 442 -8.64 -12.45 16.41
N SER A 443 -8.22 -12.76 17.63
CA SER A 443 -8.63 -12.05 18.84
C SER A 443 -8.23 -10.57 18.85
N GLU A 444 -7.05 -10.21 18.34
CA GLU A 444 -6.59 -8.82 18.23
C GLU A 444 -7.36 -8.05 17.15
N VAL A 445 -7.67 -8.69 16.03
CA VAL A 445 -8.56 -8.05 15.03
C VAL A 445 -9.92 -7.75 15.63
N ASN A 446 -10.47 -8.66 16.44
CA ASN A 446 -11.74 -8.45 17.12
C ASN A 446 -11.70 -7.18 17.97
N ASP A 447 -10.61 -6.97 18.69
CA ASP A 447 -10.43 -5.83 19.56
C ASP A 447 -10.40 -4.49 18.81
N ILE A 448 -9.80 -4.45 17.62
CA ILE A 448 -9.78 -3.27 16.76
C ILE A 448 -11.16 -3.02 16.14
N VAL A 449 -11.82 -4.06 15.60
CA VAL A 449 -13.03 -3.89 14.78
C VAL A 449 -14.33 -3.74 15.57
N LYS A 450 -14.40 -4.21 16.82
CA LYS A 450 -15.63 -4.25 17.63
C LYS A 450 -16.34 -2.91 17.80
N ASN A 451 -15.60 -1.80 17.69
CA ASN A 451 -16.11 -0.43 17.81
C ASN A 451 -15.87 0.43 16.56
N MET A 452 -15.47 -0.14 15.42
CA MET A 452 -15.29 0.63 14.18
C MET A 452 -16.63 0.82 13.45
N ILE A 453 -17.13 2.06 13.36
CA ILE A 453 -18.38 2.34 12.62
C ILE A 453 -18.30 1.83 11.17
N SER A 454 -17.14 1.96 10.51
CA SER A 454 -16.96 1.49 9.13
C SER A 454 -17.20 -0.01 8.96
N VAL A 455 -16.84 -0.84 9.95
CA VAL A 455 -17.11 -2.28 9.90
C VAL A 455 -18.61 -2.55 9.99
N PHE A 456 -19.35 -1.83 10.82
CA PHE A 456 -20.82 -1.92 10.84
C PHE A 456 -21.45 -1.42 9.54
N GLN A 457 -20.82 -0.49 8.82
CA GLN A 457 -21.26 -0.08 7.49
C GLN A 457 -20.93 -1.11 6.39
N LEU A 458 -19.99 -2.02 6.65
CA LEU A 458 -19.58 -3.10 5.76
C LEU A 458 -20.27 -4.45 6.00
N ILE A 459 -20.90 -4.69 7.16
CA ILE A 459 -21.71 -5.90 7.37
C ILE A 459 -23.01 -5.84 6.52
N PRO A 460 -23.70 -6.98 6.29
CA PRO A 460 -24.91 -7.02 5.48
C PRO A 460 -25.97 -6.01 5.95
N SER A 461 -26.30 -5.05 5.07
CA SER A 461 -27.30 -4.01 5.33
C SER A 461 -28.72 -4.57 5.22
N GLN A 462 -29.73 -3.79 5.59
CA GLN A 462 -31.13 -4.20 5.41
C GLN A 462 -31.44 -4.54 3.94
N SER A 463 -30.88 -3.79 2.98
CA SER A 463 -31.05 -4.03 1.54
C SER A 463 -30.38 -5.31 1.05
N TYR A 464 -29.35 -5.83 1.75
CA TYR A 464 -28.74 -7.12 1.44
C TYR A 464 -29.78 -8.25 1.38
N PHE A 465 -30.76 -8.22 2.28
CA PHE A 465 -31.80 -9.24 2.42
C PHE A 465 -32.81 -9.25 1.26
N ASN A 466 -32.84 -8.20 0.43
CA ASN A 466 -33.64 -8.18 -0.79
C ASN A 466 -33.00 -9.02 -1.90
N PHE A 467 -31.67 -9.08 -1.93
CA PHE A 467 -30.91 -9.89 -2.89
C PHE A 467 -30.76 -11.31 -2.36
N TYR A 468 -30.34 -11.44 -1.11
CA TYR A 468 -30.12 -12.72 -0.43
C TYR A 468 -31.33 -13.06 0.45
N SER A 469 -32.40 -13.56 -0.19
CA SER A 469 -33.73 -13.74 0.43
C SER A 469 -33.93 -15.07 1.18
N ASN A 470 -32.87 -15.88 1.32
CA ASN A 470 -32.88 -17.24 1.86
C ASN A 470 -33.79 -18.23 1.11
N GLN A 471 -34.05 -17.96 -0.16
CA GLN A 471 -34.93 -18.77 -1.00
C GLN A 471 -34.26 -20.03 -1.58
N ASP A 472 -32.93 -20.03 -1.70
CA ASP A 472 -32.13 -21.15 -2.21
C ASP A 472 -30.65 -21.01 -1.76
N GLY A 473 -29.81 -21.98 -2.14
CA GLY A 473 -28.39 -22.01 -1.76
C GLY A 473 -27.50 -20.93 -2.40
N ARG A 474 -27.99 -20.17 -3.38
CA ARG A 474 -27.28 -19.02 -3.98
C ARG A 474 -27.67 -17.71 -3.29
N HIS A 475 -28.78 -17.69 -2.56
CA HIS A 475 -29.33 -16.53 -1.88
C HIS A 475 -29.39 -16.69 -0.35
N PRO A 476 -28.39 -17.27 0.35
CA PRO A 476 -28.52 -17.54 1.77
C PRO A 476 -28.58 -16.25 2.60
N TYR A 477 -29.34 -16.26 3.70
CA TYR A 477 -29.14 -15.23 4.73
C TYR A 477 -27.72 -15.31 5.31
N PRO A 478 -27.12 -14.17 5.70
CA PRO A 478 -25.71 -14.12 6.10
C PRO A 478 -25.40 -14.86 7.40
N TYR A 479 -26.43 -15.13 8.21
CA TYR A 479 -26.29 -15.81 9.50
C TYR A 479 -27.41 -16.83 9.67
N LYS A 480 -27.06 -18.02 10.16
CA LYS A 480 -27.99 -19.11 10.46
C LYS A 480 -27.71 -19.66 11.86
N THR A 481 -28.78 -19.93 12.60
CA THR A 481 -28.70 -20.63 13.88
C THR A 481 -29.66 -21.81 13.92
N ASN A 482 -29.87 -22.41 15.09
CA ASN A 482 -30.90 -23.43 15.31
C ASN A 482 -32.32 -22.97 14.89
N SER A 483 -32.60 -21.66 14.85
CA SER A 483 -33.88 -21.13 14.38
C SER A 483 -33.98 -20.98 12.86
N GLY A 484 -32.95 -21.41 12.11
CA GLY A 484 -32.84 -21.20 10.67
C GLY A 484 -32.06 -19.93 10.33
N GLY A 485 -32.16 -19.51 9.06
CA GLY A 485 -31.54 -18.26 8.60
C GLY A 485 -32.17 -17.07 9.31
N LEU A 486 -31.34 -16.16 9.81
CA LEU A 486 -31.77 -14.96 10.52
C LEU A 486 -32.00 -13.82 9.54
N ASN A 487 -33.16 -13.15 9.60
CA ASN A 487 -33.34 -11.87 8.92
C ASN A 487 -32.52 -10.75 9.60
N TYR A 488 -32.50 -9.56 9.02
CA TYR A 488 -31.70 -8.43 9.53
C TYR A 488 -31.94 -8.12 11.02
N SER A 489 -33.20 -8.01 11.43
CA SER A 489 -33.57 -7.70 12.82
C SER A 489 -33.11 -8.81 13.78
N GLN A 490 -33.32 -10.07 13.39
CA GLN A 490 -32.88 -11.23 14.17
C GLN A 490 -31.35 -11.32 14.26
N MET A 491 -30.64 -11.01 13.19
CA MET A 491 -29.17 -10.96 13.16
C MET A 491 -28.65 -9.87 14.11
N LYS A 492 -29.20 -8.66 14.04
CA LYS A 492 -28.85 -7.54 14.96
C LYS A 492 -29.05 -7.92 16.42
N VAL A 493 -30.21 -8.47 16.77
CA VAL A 493 -30.51 -8.94 18.13
C VAL A 493 -29.56 -10.07 18.56
N THR A 494 -29.23 -10.99 17.65
CA THR A 494 -28.30 -12.09 17.94
C THR A 494 -26.90 -11.55 18.25
N LEU A 495 -26.38 -10.63 17.45
CA LEU A 495 -25.07 -10.00 17.70
C LEU A 495 -25.07 -9.18 18.99
N GLN A 496 -26.15 -8.48 19.30
CA GLN A 496 -26.31 -7.81 20.59
C GLN A 496 -26.27 -8.79 21.77
N ASN A 497 -26.94 -9.93 21.66
CA ASN A 497 -26.92 -10.98 22.68
C ASN A 497 -25.53 -11.61 22.87
N TYR A 498 -24.69 -11.56 21.83
CA TYR A 498 -23.28 -11.94 21.90
C TYR A 498 -22.36 -10.83 22.44
N GLY A 499 -22.93 -9.68 22.83
CA GLY A 499 -22.18 -8.58 23.44
C GLY A 499 -21.57 -7.59 22.44
N HIS A 500 -21.89 -7.70 21.14
CA HIS A 500 -21.43 -6.70 20.17
C HIS A 500 -22.14 -5.35 20.38
N ASN A 501 -21.45 -4.28 19.99
CA ASN A 501 -21.91 -2.92 20.19
C ASN A 501 -23.12 -2.58 19.29
N ALA A 502 -24.31 -2.95 19.75
CA ALA A 502 -25.55 -2.82 18.99
C ALA A 502 -25.90 -1.37 18.64
N SER A 503 -25.35 -0.39 19.36
CA SER A 503 -25.58 1.04 19.08
C SER A 503 -24.99 1.48 17.73
N LEU A 504 -23.92 0.81 17.28
CA LEU A 504 -23.23 1.19 16.04
C LEU A 504 -23.97 0.78 14.77
N PHE A 505 -24.95 -0.12 14.87
CA PHE A 505 -25.87 -0.41 13.76
C PHE A 505 -26.65 0.84 13.30
N ASN A 506 -26.91 1.79 14.20
CA ASN A 506 -27.67 2.99 13.84
C ASN A 506 -26.92 3.85 12.81
N TYR A 507 -25.58 3.92 12.88
CA TYR A 507 -24.75 4.61 11.88
C TYR A 507 -24.74 3.87 10.54
N SER A 508 -24.75 2.54 10.58
CA SER A 508 -24.87 1.72 9.37
C SER A 508 -26.23 1.91 8.68
N GLU A 509 -27.31 1.83 9.44
CA GLU A 509 -28.67 2.06 8.95
C GLU A 509 -28.81 3.47 8.36
N ALA A 510 -28.33 4.50 9.06
CA ALA A 510 -28.36 5.87 8.57
C ALA A 510 -27.54 6.04 7.28
N PHE A 511 -26.36 5.44 7.19
CA PHE A 511 -25.50 5.51 6.00
C PHE A 511 -26.14 4.84 4.78
N HIS A 512 -26.64 3.62 4.93
CA HIS A 512 -27.30 2.89 3.84
C HIS A 512 -28.63 3.54 3.45
N SER A 513 -29.23 4.38 4.31
CA SER A 513 -30.36 5.24 3.97
C SER A 513 -30.02 6.49 3.14
N LEU A 514 -28.74 6.86 3.00
CA LEU A 514 -28.33 8.00 2.17
C LEU A 514 -28.50 7.73 0.67
N ASP A 515 -28.51 6.45 0.29
CA ASP A 515 -28.59 5.99 -1.09
C ASP A 515 -29.34 4.66 -1.15
N GLU A 516 -30.58 4.66 -0.67
CA GLU A 516 -31.40 3.46 -0.52
C GLU A 516 -31.66 2.72 -1.83
N LYS A 517 -31.71 3.47 -2.94
CA LYS A 517 -32.02 2.92 -4.27
C LYS A 517 -30.79 2.34 -4.96
N LEU A 518 -29.61 2.68 -4.48
CA LEU A 518 -28.29 2.31 -4.99
C LEU A 518 -28.07 2.59 -6.49
N SER A 519 -28.96 3.37 -7.09
CA SER A 519 -29.06 3.67 -8.53
C SER A 519 -29.03 5.16 -8.81
N ASP A 520 -29.03 6.00 -7.77
CA ASP A 520 -28.86 7.43 -7.94
C ASP A 520 -27.38 7.75 -8.15
N THR A 521 -27.07 8.22 -9.34
CA THR A 521 -25.71 8.65 -9.71
C THR A 521 -25.59 10.15 -9.80
N ASN A 522 -26.70 10.90 -9.68
CA ASN A 522 -26.76 12.34 -9.92
C ASN A 522 -26.08 12.78 -11.24
N GLY A 523 -26.19 11.95 -12.28
CA GLY A 523 -25.62 12.21 -13.60
C GLY A 523 -24.14 11.83 -13.76
N VAL A 524 -23.52 11.23 -12.75
CA VAL A 524 -22.19 10.61 -12.86
C VAL A 524 -22.30 9.32 -13.66
N ASP A 525 -21.33 9.08 -14.55
CA ASP A 525 -21.22 7.82 -15.29
C ASP A 525 -20.56 6.77 -14.39
N VAL A 526 -21.38 5.94 -13.75
CA VAL A 526 -20.93 4.92 -12.80
C VAL A 526 -20.78 3.57 -13.52
N THR A 527 -19.63 2.94 -13.33
CA THR A 527 -19.33 1.58 -13.78
C THR A 527 -19.03 0.69 -12.58
N LEU A 528 -19.75 -0.43 -12.46
CA LEU A 528 -19.53 -1.43 -11.41
C LEU A 528 -18.70 -2.59 -11.99
N ILE A 529 -17.60 -2.92 -11.33
CA ILE A 529 -16.72 -4.02 -11.73
C ILE A 529 -16.67 -5.01 -10.57
N ALA A 530 -17.36 -6.14 -10.73
CA ALA A 530 -17.49 -7.17 -9.71
C ALA A 530 -16.58 -8.38 -10.02
N GLY A 531 -15.76 -8.79 -9.06
CA GLY A 531 -15.14 -10.11 -9.14
C GLY A 531 -16.19 -11.22 -8.98
N SER A 532 -16.06 -12.29 -9.74
CA SER A 532 -16.98 -13.42 -9.78
C SER A 532 -16.25 -14.71 -10.11
N GLY A 533 -16.90 -15.85 -9.90
CA GLY A 533 -16.30 -17.17 -10.07
C GLY A 533 -15.43 -17.63 -8.89
N ARG A 534 -15.30 -16.82 -7.84
CA ARG A 534 -14.47 -17.13 -6.66
C ARG A 534 -15.33 -17.52 -5.46
N ASN A 535 -14.85 -18.49 -4.69
CA ASN A 535 -15.49 -18.93 -3.45
C ASN A 535 -15.53 -17.77 -2.45
N THR A 536 -16.73 -17.32 -2.09
CA THR A 536 -16.92 -16.13 -1.25
C THR A 536 -17.87 -16.44 -0.10
N LEU A 537 -17.55 -16.02 1.12
CA LEU A 537 -18.39 -16.32 2.28
C LEU A 537 -19.78 -15.70 2.09
N GLY A 538 -20.82 -16.54 2.16
CA GLY A 538 -22.23 -16.14 2.01
C GLY A 538 -23.10 -16.40 3.23
N GLN A 539 -22.70 -17.30 4.13
CA GLN A 539 -23.43 -17.57 5.37
C GLN A 539 -22.49 -18.12 6.45
N ILE A 540 -22.65 -17.61 7.67
CA ILE A 540 -22.12 -18.19 8.90
C ILE A 540 -23.21 -19.04 9.54
N ILE A 541 -22.89 -20.26 9.96
CA ILE A 541 -23.79 -21.17 10.66
C ILE A 541 -23.28 -21.36 12.08
N GLU A 542 -24.13 -21.11 13.08
CA GLU A 542 -23.89 -21.43 14.50
C GLU A 542 -25.07 -22.20 15.08
N GLU A 543 -24.94 -23.52 15.19
CA GLU A 543 -25.99 -24.41 15.70
C GLU A 543 -25.55 -25.12 16.98
N LYS A 544 -26.33 -25.02 18.04
CA LYS A 544 -26.15 -25.89 19.22
C LYS A 544 -26.39 -27.34 18.82
N ARG A 545 -25.40 -28.20 19.03
CA ARG A 545 -25.46 -29.65 18.78
C ARG A 545 -25.01 -30.42 20.01
N ILE A 546 -25.30 -31.71 20.01
CA ILE A 546 -24.89 -32.65 21.07
C ILE A 546 -23.93 -33.65 20.43
N SER A 547 -22.74 -33.80 21.01
CA SER A 547 -21.75 -34.78 20.55
C SER A 547 -22.25 -36.22 20.78
N LEU A 548 -21.55 -37.21 20.19
CA LEU A 548 -21.86 -38.62 20.41
C LEU A 548 -21.79 -39.02 21.91
N LEU A 549 -21.04 -38.27 22.71
CA LEU A 549 -20.89 -38.45 24.16
C LEU A 549 -21.94 -37.68 24.99
N GLY A 550 -22.94 -37.07 24.37
CA GLY A 550 -23.99 -36.32 25.07
C GLY A 550 -23.58 -34.91 25.53
N ILE A 551 -22.37 -34.44 25.16
CA ILE A 551 -21.86 -33.14 25.55
C ILE A 551 -22.37 -32.07 24.57
N PRO A 552 -23.08 -31.01 25.03
CA PRO A 552 -23.49 -29.89 24.20
C PRO A 552 -22.27 -29.10 23.70
N TYR A 553 -22.29 -28.70 22.42
CA TYR A 553 -21.29 -27.81 21.82
C TYR A 553 -21.94 -26.92 20.77
N ILE A 554 -21.24 -25.85 20.36
CA ILE A 554 -21.66 -24.99 19.26
C ILE A 554 -21.00 -25.51 17.98
N HIS A 555 -21.79 -26.07 17.07
CA HIS A 555 -21.35 -26.40 15.72
C HIS A 555 -21.30 -25.13 14.89
N LYS A 556 -20.13 -24.84 14.33
CA LYS A 556 -19.86 -23.66 13.53
C LYS A 556 -19.55 -24.09 12.10
N ASP A 557 -20.17 -23.52 11.08
CA ASP A 557 -19.87 -23.87 9.69
C ASP A 557 -20.06 -22.66 8.77
N MET A 558 -19.63 -22.78 7.51
CA MET A 558 -19.71 -21.70 6.53
C MET A 558 -20.23 -22.17 5.18
N VAL A 559 -21.07 -21.35 4.55
CA VAL A 559 -21.49 -21.58 3.15
C VAL A 559 -20.84 -20.54 2.27
N ASN A 560 -20.15 -21.03 1.23
CA ASN A 560 -19.59 -20.17 0.19
C ASN A 560 -20.55 -20.05 -0.99
N ILE A 561 -20.61 -18.84 -1.53
CA ILE A 561 -21.37 -18.45 -2.71
C ILE A 561 -20.44 -17.76 -3.71
N ASN A 562 -20.99 -17.35 -4.85
CA ASN A 562 -20.24 -16.65 -5.89
C ASN A 562 -19.87 -15.22 -5.45
N GLY A 563 -18.67 -14.77 -5.80
CA GLY A 563 -18.14 -13.43 -5.55
C GLY A 563 -16.66 -13.36 -5.90
N ASP A 564 -15.92 -12.50 -5.20
CA ASP A 564 -14.49 -12.23 -5.41
C ASP A 564 -13.56 -12.78 -4.30
N GLY A 565 -14.09 -13.59 -3.38
CA GLY A 565 -13.37 -14.10 -2.21
C GLY A 565 -13.58 -13.29 -0.93
N THR A 566 -14.14 -12.08 -1.04
CA THR A 566 -14.50 -11.22 0.10
C THR A 566 -15.95 -10.73 0.00
N VAL A 567 -16.33 -10.17 -1.14
CA VAL A 567 -17.64 -9.54 -1.37
C VAL A 567 -18.53 -10.45 -2.20
N PRO A 568 -19.70 -10.85 -1.67
CA PRO A 568 -20.68 -11.61 -2.43
C PRO A 568 -21.09 -10.92 -3.73
N LEU A 569 -21.26 -11.70 -4.81
CA LEU A 569 -21.49 -11.20 -6.16
C LEU A 569 -22.59 -10.15 -6.26
N PHE A 570 -23.77 -10.39 -5.68
CA PHE A 570 -24.90 -9.47 -5.80
C PHE A 570 -24.73 -8.21 -4.95
N SER A 571 -23.90 -8.28 -3.90
CA SER A 571 -23.50 -7.10 -3.15
C SER A 571 -22.56 -6.20 -3.96
N ALA A 572 -21.67 -6.80 -4.77
CA ALA A 572 -20.76 -6.05 -5.63
C ALA A 572 -21.40 -5.56 -6.93
N SER A 573 -22.28 -6.36 -7.53
CA SER A 573 -22.87 -6.06 -8.85
C SER A 573 -24.17 -5.28 -8.78
N LEU A 574 -24.87 -5.32 -7.63
CA LEU A 574 -26.25 -4.83 -7.49
C LEU A 574 -27.25 -5.47 -8.48
N VAL A 575 -26.87 -6.60 -9.07
CA VAL A 575 -27.65 -7.33 -10.09
C VAL A 575 -27.72 -8.79 -9.66
N ASP A 576 -28.95 -9.27 -9.42
CA ASP A 576 -29.23 -10.69 -9.31
C ASP A 576 -29.55 -11.23 -10.70
N TYR A 577 -28.53 -11.72 -11.41
CA TYR A 577 -28.64 -12.16 -12.82
C TYR A 577 -29.74 -13.24 -13.06
N GLY A 578 -30.20 -13.93 -12.00
CA GLY A 578 -31.31 -14.88 -12.09
C GLY A 578 -32.70 -14.24 -12.02
N LYS A 579 -32.81 -12.99 -11.56
CA LYS A 579 -34.07 -12.24 -11.38
C LYS A 579 -34.11 -10.96 -12.21
N THR A 580 -33.01 -10.22 -12.23
CA THR A 580 -32.80 -8.99 -12.96
C THR A 580 -31.97 -9.29 -14.20
N GLY A 581 -32.30 -8.68 -15.34
CA GLY A 581 -31.57 -8.85 -16.59
C GLY A 581 -30.13 -8.33 -16.54
N GLU A 582 -29.47 -8.30 -17.70
CA GLU A 582 -28.15 -7.68 -17.82
C GLU A 582 -28.23 -6.16 -17.60
N ASP A 583 -27.17 -5.58 -17.07
CA ASP A 583 -26.99 -4.13 -16.94
C ASP A 583 -25.70 -3.74 -17.66
N ASP A 584 -25.80 -2.79 -18.59
CA ASP A 584 -24.68 -2.34 -19.42
C ASP A 584 -23.58 -1.60 -18.63
N LYS A 585 -23.86 -1.19 -17.39
CA LYS A 585 -22.90 -0.54 -16.49
C LYS A 585 -22.19 -1.50 -15.55
N VAL A 586 -22.49 -2.80 -15.64
CA VAL A 586 -21.94 -3.82 -14.75
C VAL A 586 -21.07 -4.80 -15.54
N PHE A 587 -19.82 -4.93 -15.10
CA PHE A 587 -18.84 -5.83 -15.68
C PHE A 587 -18.32 -6.79 -14.63
N TYR A 588 -17.91 -7.96 -15.10
CA TYR A 588 -17.47 -9.06 -14.26
C TYR A 588 -16.06 -9.49 -14.67
N THR A 589 -15.24 -9.78 -13.68
CA THR A 589 -13.91 -10.37 -13.87
C THR A 589 -13.80 -11.66 -13.05
N ASN A 590 -12.91 -12.57 -13.45
CA ASN A 590 -12.57 -13.75 -12.64
C ASN A 590 -11.32 -13.48 -11.79
N GLN A 591 -11.39 -12.39 -11.04
CA GLN A 591 -10.32 -11.88 -10.19
C GLN A 591 -10.72 -12.01 -8.72
N ASP A 592 -9.76 -12.33 -7.85
CA ASP A 592 -9.97 -12.18 -6.40
C ASP A 592 -9.98 -10.70 -6.00
N HIS A 593 -10.52 -10.41 -4.82
CA HIS A 593 -10.76 -9.06 -4.31
C HIS A 593 -9.52 -8.16 -4.39
N GLY A 594 -8.36 -8.63 -3.94
CA GLY A 594 -7.12 -7.85 -3.95
C GLY A 594 -6.57 -7.62 -5.35
N SER A 595 -6.66 -8.63 -6.22
CA SER A 595 -6.17 -8.55 -7.58
C SER A 595 -6.92 -7.53 -8.44
N LEU A 596 -8.17 -7.17 -8.10
CA LEU A 596 -8.96 -6.15 -8.82
C LEU A 596 -8.24 -4.79 -8.93
N VAL A 597 -7.39 -4.48 -7.96
CA VAL A 597 -6.56 -3.25 -7.94
C VAL A 597 -5.08 -3.50 -8.16
N ALA A 598 -4.56 -4.71 -7.97
CA ALA A 598 -3.14 -4.97 -8.14
C ALA A 598 -2.71 -4.93 -9.62
N SER A 599 -3.46 -5.59 -10.51
CA SER A 599 -3.22 -5.64 -11.97
C SER A 599 -4.35 -6.39 -12.69
N GLY A 600 -4.37 -6.39 -14.02
CA GLY A 600 -5.21 -7.31 -14.81
C GLY A 600 -6.48 -6.72 -15.41
N SER A 601 -7.46 -7.59 -15.65
CA SER A 601 -8.64 -7.34 -16.50
C SER A 601 -9.48 -6.14 -16.04
N ALA A 602 -9.65 -5.96 -14.74
CA ALA A 602 -10.42 -4.85 -14.19
C ALA A 602 -9.79 -3.47 -14.49
N LEU A 603 -8.48 -3.32 -14.28
CA LEU A 603 -7.78 -2.06 -14.60
C LEU A 603 -7.71 -1.81 -16.11
N ASN A 604 -7.55 -2.86 -16.91
CA ASN A 604 -7.62 -2.76 -18.37
C ASN A 604 -8.99 -2.27 -18.85
N LEU A 605 -10.08 -2.71 -18.23
CA LEU A 605 -11.42 -2.21 -18.55
C LEU A 605 -11.54 -0.72 -18.25
N ILE A 606 -11.08 -0.29 -17.07
CA ILE A 606 -11.10 1.13 -16.69
C ILE A 606 -10.31 1.95 -17.71
N LYS A 607 -9.11 1.49 -18.08
CA LYS A 607 -8.29 2.15 -19.09
C LYS A 607 -9.04 2.29 -20.43
N ASN A 608 -9.61 1.20 -20.94
CA ASN A 608 -10.38 1.23 -22.19
C ASN A 608 -11.52 2.26 -22.12
N ILE A 609 -12.30 2.27 -21.03
CA ILE A 609 -13.41 3.21 -20.85
C ILE A 609 -12.91 4.67 -20.75
N LEU A 610 -11.78 4.91 -20.08
CA LEU A 610 -11.17 6.23 -19.98
C LEU A 610 -10.65 6.74 -21.34
N GLU A 611 -10.20 5.83 -22.20
CA GLU A 611 -9.70 6.09 -23.56
C GLU A 611 -10.82 6.07 -24.63
N GLU A 612 -12.09 5.98 -24.21
CA GLU A 612 -13.26 5.88 -25.10
C GLU A 612 -13.19 4.67 -26.06
N ASN A 613 -12.52 3.61 -25.62
CA ASN A 613 -12.47 2.32 -26.30
C ASN A 613 -13.58 1.40 -25.78
N GLU A 614 -14.48 0.97 -26.68
CA GLU A 614 -15.61 0.09 -26.36
C GLU A 614 -15.24 -1.40 -26.29
N ASP A 615 -14.02 -1.77 -26.68
CA ASP A 615 -13.57 -3.15 -26.65
C ASP A 615 -13.47 -3.67 -25.21
N LEU A 616 -14.05 -4.86 -24.98
CA LEU A 616 -13.89 -5.58 -23.72
C LEU A 616 -12.49 -6.21 -23.66
N PRO A 617 -11.68 -5.90 -22.64
CA PRO A 617 -10.39 -6.55 -22.46
C PRO A 617 -10.54 -8.05 -22.12
N ASP A 618 -9.49 -8.82 -22.39
CA ASP A 618 -9.42 -10.22 -22.00
C ASP A 618 -9.68 -10.41 -20.50
N GLY A 619 -10.52 -11.38 -20.16
CA GLY A 619 -10.92 -11.69 -18.78
C GLY A 619 -12.01 -10.78 -18.20
N VAL A 620 -12.63 -9.94 -19.02
CA VAL A 620 -13.82 -9.16 -18.68
C VAL A 620 -15.06 -9.74 -19.38
N SER A 621 -16.19 -9.77 -18.67
CA SER A 621 -17.46 -10.30 -19.16
C SER A 621 -18.63 -9.42 -18.73
N LYS A 622 -19.71 -9.37 -19.53
CA LYS A 622 -21.01 -8.79 -19.15
C LYS A 622 -21.89 -9.76 -18.34
N LYS A 623 -21.46 -11.01 -18.19
CA LYS A 623 -22.11 -12.04 -17.36
C LYS A 623 -21.16 -12.52 -16.27
N PRO A 624 -21.66 -12.82 -15.06
CA PRO A 624 -20.80 -13.31 -13.98
C PRO A 624 -20.18 -14.65 -14.35
N TYR A 625 -18.91 -14.82 -13.97
CA TYR A 625 -18.25 -16.12 -14.06
C TYR A 625 -18.90 -17.09 -13.10
N SER A 626 -19.13 -18.33 -13.54
CA SER A 626 -19.73 -19.37 -12.72
C SER A 626 -18.78 -19.80 -11.62
N LEU A 627 -19.30 -19.93 -10.40
CA LEU A 627 -18.56 -20.58 -9.32
C LEU A 627 -18.32 -22.04 -9.72
N SER A 628 -17.05 -22.43 -9.86
CA SER A 628 -16.68 -23.81 -10.18
C SER A 628 -17.15 -24.76 -9.07
N SER A 629 -17.80 -25.86 -9.45
CA SER A 629 -18.20 -26.93 -8.53
C SER A 629 -16.99 -27.43 -7.75
N GLY A 630 -17.04 -27.30 -6.43
CA GLY A 630 -15.96 -27.63 -5.51
C GLY A 630 -16.45 -28.43 -4.31
N TRP A 631 -15.51 -28.96 -3.54
CA TRP A 631 -15.78 -29.68 -2.30
C TRP A 631 -15.43 -28.76 -1.13
N LEU A 632 -16.37 -28.59 -0.20
CA LEU A 632 -16.12 -27.97 1.10
C LEU A 632 -15.97 -29.08 2.14
N PHE A 633 -14.84 -29.10 2.83
CA PHE A 633 -14.57 -29.96 3.97
C PHE A 633 -14.51 -29.11 5.22
N SER A 634 -15.30 -29.48 6.24
CA SER A 634 -15.38 -28.79 7.52
C SER A 634 -15.25 -29.83 8.64
N LYS A 635 -14.41 -29.57 9.64
CA LYS A 635 -14.21 -30.48 10.77
C LYS A 635 -14.08 -29.67 12.07
N HIS A 636 -14.62 -30.22 13.16
CA HIS A 636 -14.71 -29.55 14.47
C HIS A 636 -13.96 -30.34 15.56
N SER A 637 -13.22 -29.61 16.40
CA SER A 637 -12.47 -30.04 17.60
C SER A 637 -11.15 -30.83 17.38
N PRO A 638 -10.09 -30.48 18.13
CA PRO A 638 -8.87 -29.90 17.60
C PRO A 638 -8.21 -30.83 16.58
N VAL A 639 -8.30 -30.43 15.32
CA VAL A 639 -7.78 -31.19 14.19
C VAL A 639 -7.31 -30.23 13.13
N ASP A 640 -6.02 -30.33 12.82
CA ASP A 640 -5.46 -29.69 11.65
C ASP A 640 -5.92 -30.45 10.41
N MET A 641 -6.52 -29.72 9.47
CA MET A 641 -6.93 -30.28 8.19
C MET A 641 -5.93 -29.85 7.12
N SER A 642 -5.25 -30.82 6.52
CA SER A 642 -4.36 -30.59 5.39
C SER A 642 -4.85 -31.37 4.18
N ILE A 643 -5.04 -30.67 3.08
CA ILE A 643 -5.35 -31.24 1.78
C ILE A 643 -4.05 -31.26 0.98
N TYR A 644 -3.81 -32.34 0.25
CA TYR A 644 -2.68 -32.49 -0.67
C TYR A 644 -3.20 -32.77 -2.07
N ASP A 645 -2.60 -32.17 -3.10
CA ASP A 645 -2.84 -32.57 -4.48
C ASP A 645 -1.88 -33.69 -4.93
N SER A 646 -2.07 -34.19 -6.16
CA SER A 646 -1.25 -35.25 -6.74
C SER A 646 0.21 -34.85 -7.01
N SER A 647 0.51 -33.56 -7.00
CA SER A 647 1.85 -33.00 -7.17
C SER A 647 2.55 -32.77 -5.82
N GLY A 648 1.86 -33.04 -4.71
CA GLY A 648 2.38 -32.84 -3.35
C GLY A 648 2.20 -31.42 -2.83
N ASN A 649 1.51 -30.54 -3.55
CA ASN A 649 1.16 -29.21 -3.04
C ASN A 649 0.14 -29.36 -1.91
N ARG A 650 0.22 -28.48 -0.91
CA ARG A 650 -0.55 -28.58 0.34
C ARG A 650 -1.37 -27.32 0.60
N THR A 651 -2.59 -27.52 1.08
CA THR A 651 -3.46 -26.48 1.65
C THR A 651 -3.86 -26.88 3.06
N GLY A 652 -3.55 -26.06 4.07
CA GLY A 652 -3.79 -26.39 5.47
C GLY A 652 -2.92 -25.58 6.44
N PRO A 653 -3.05 -25.82 7.75
CA PRO A 653 -2.33 -25.06 8.77
C PRO A 653 -0.85 -25.40 8.81
N THR A 654 0.03 -24.44 9.07
CA THR A 654 1.49 -24.62 9.19
C THR A 654 1.91 -24.71 10.66
N SER A 655 3.15 -25.14 10.92
CA SER A 655 3.65 -25.43 12.28
C SER A 655 3.76 -24.21 13.20
N ASP A 656 3.67 -23.01 12.64
CA ASP A 656 3.69 -21.71 13.29
C ASP A 656 2.27 -21.17 13.61
N GLY A 657 1.21 -21.95 13.31
CA GLY A 657 -0.18 -21.53 13.55
C GLY A 657 -0.81 -20.76 12.39
N ASN A 658 -0.07 -20.53 11.31
CA ASN A 658 -0.57 -19.95 10.06
C ASN A 658 -1.24 -21.01 9.16
N PHE A 659 -1.59 -20.65 7.92
CA PHE A 659 -2.06 -21.58 6.91
C PHE A 659 -1.47 -21.27 5.53
N GLU A 660 -1.36 -22.30 4.70
CA GLU A 660 -0.92 -22.22 3.31
C GLU A 660 -2.03 -22.68 2.36
N GLU A 661 -2.08 -22.13 1.14
CA GLU A 661 -3.08 -22.43 0.10
C GLU A 661 -2.41 -22.84 -1.23
N ASN A 662 -1.34 -23.64 -1.18
CA ASN A 662 -0.50 -23.94 -2.34
C ASN A 662 -1.18 -24.81 -3.42
N ILE A 663 -2.40 -25.30 -3.17
CA ILE A 663 -3.20 -25.99 -4.19
C ILE A 663 -4.01 -24.95 -4.98
N PRO A 664 -3.83 -24.83 -6.31
CA PRO A 664 -4.57 -23.88 -7.12
C PRO A 664 -6.10 -24.05 -6.99
N GLY A 665 -6.79 -22.94 -6.71
CA GLY A 665 -8.25 -22.93 -6.52
C GLY A 665 -8.73 -23.49 -5.18
N SER A 666 -7.81 -23.82 -4.27
CA SER A 666 -8.15 -24.14 -2.89
C SER A 666 -8.14 -22.91 -2.00
N SER A 667 -8.80 -23.00 -0.85
CA SER A 667 -8.65 -22.06 0.26
C SER A 667 -8.76 -22.76 1.61
N TYR A 668 -8.21 -22.14 2.63
CA TYR A 668 -8.23 -22.56 4.01
C TYR A 668 -8.68 -21.39 4.90
N THR A 669 -9.60 -21.65 5.82
CA THR A 669 -10.08 -20.64 6.75
C THR A 669 -10.51 -21.33 8.04
N THR A 670 -10.45 -20.59 9.14
CA THR A 670 -10.97 -21.04 10.42
C THR A 670 -12.20 -20.22 10.80
N LEU A 671 -13.06 -20.81 11.63
CA LEU A 671 -14.19 -20.17 12.28
C LEU A 671 -14.09 -20.52 13.77
N ASP A 672 -13.32 -19.73 14.50
CA ASP A 672 -12.91 -20.04 15.88
C ASP A 672 -12.20 -21.41 15.95
N ASP A 673 -12.76 -22.42 16.62
CA ASP A 673 -12.17 -23.77 16.76
C ASP A 673 -12.47 -24.71 15.57
N ALA A 674 -13.20 -24.23 14.56
CA ALA A 674 -13.54 -25.01 13.36
C ALA A 674 -12.57 -24.72 12.21
N ALA A 675 -12.05 -25.78 11.59
CA ALA A 675 -11.23 -25.70 10.38
C ALA A 675 -12.09 -26.00 9.14
N CYS A 676 -12.08 -25.09 8.16
CA CYS A 676 -12.79 -25.23 6.90
C CYS A 676 -11.80 -25.11 5.73
N SER A 677 -11.82 -26.10 4.82
CA SER A 677 -11.06 -26.06 3.59
C SER A 677 -11.95 -26.30 2.38
N ASN A 678 -11.75 -25.50 1.33
CA ASN A 678 -12.52 -25.58 0.11
C ASN A 678 -11.57 -25.80 -1.07
N ARG A 679 -11.97 -26.56 -2.08
CA ARG A 679 -11.27 -26.63 -3.36
C ARG A 679 -12.25 -26.56 -4.51
N SER A 680 -12.04 -25.59 -5.39
CA SER A 680 -12.83 -25.43 -6.60
C SER A 680 -12.12 -26.13 -7.79
N GLY A 681 -12.83 -27.04 -8.48
CA GLY A 681 -12.27 -27.81 -9.61
C GLY A 681 -12.66 -29.29 -9.63
N LYS A 682 -12.56 -29.94 -10.80
CA LYS A 682 -12.77 -31.39 -10.97
C LYS A 682 -11.49 -32.17 -10.60
N PHE A 683 -11.67 -33.27 -9.87
CA PHE A 683 -10.62 -34.27 -9.60
C PHE A 683 -10.14 -34.95 -10.88
#